data_AF-A0A5J6J713-F1
#
_entry.id   AF-A0A5J6J713-F1
#
_cell.length_a   1.000
_cell.length_b   1.000
_cell.length_c   1.000
_cell.angle_alpha   90.00
_cell.angle_beta   90.00
_cell.angle_gamma   90.00
#
_symmetry.space_group_name_H-M   'P 1'
#
loop_
_entity.id
_entity.type
_entity.pdbx_description
1 polymer ?
#
loop_
_entity_poly.entity_id
_entity_poly.type
_entity_poly.pdbx_seq_one_letter_code
_entity_poly.pdbx_strand_id
1 'polypeptide(L)'
;MTTTGLLLALAPGLAAAAPPGAADPADPTVRRDPATGHARMIFNSGGYLTPPSGQAPEHVALAYVRDDRGEFGLTARQAEQLVVVSSYPTRHNGARQVTIGQSIDGMRVHGGLLTATVDKRGRLVILGGAVVTAEPAGTVELTAQQALDQAAEAQGARPQHALTGTDNRDKGRQKFKNVYAKRLTKPNDVTAELVWFPADSGRELRPAWLTDIEVSGTSWYETVVDAADGRVLSRQSRYHHAGPQGTVFTAQHPDIAGATRTVTPFTGRDGSWVADRLTQGNNANAYRDEDGDNTVPDTGNDALRPQSPASGDPNHQHFDYTFNDTWRTNASATQANLDADVNPVITQLFYYTNVMHDYLYDLGFDEASRNFQVNNFGRGGSGNDPVLAEAQDGWDLGCLDDATPPNKIRCTNNANFGTPGDGTSPRMQMYMWQPPGRPYRDGSLDGDVIAHEYGHGVSSRLVGGGNLGDGPQTGALGEGWSDTISFLKWGDATVGEYVTGNTSTGIRSQAYDTSTEKWGTFNPARGVHRNGEIWAATVYDIREAKGVAFTQQLVVDGMKNTVSTPSYLDARDGILAADMTNNAGANQCLLWRVFAGRGMGANAASSTDQTTVTADETVPAACLPTAKAGGPYTANEGTDVTLSAAGSTKGTAPSAGNPASYAWDLDNDGQYDDATGVTATFGAVGRDGVFPVGLKVTDAAGNTDTDATTVTVANAAPVVTLDPVTPAGENSPITLTGRISDAGWLDPLTATVDWKDGAGPQELAGTPENDRPDATLTFTAEHTYGDDGTFPVEVCGSDDDTRTCRTVDATVSNTAPTAAISGDGQTAYNGQKAFIAHAGTPVAVTGASADPGSDDLTLNWLWGDGASDGLVSLVNPPATDPDPSPSVQPRDVTATRSHAYPAACLSTLTLTSTDDDGGSASDTASVITTGNVKWAHNQAYWMKEFGGPSPKHFTAAQRACLLGVASFMSAVYGPLTDAQAYAILGSGSPEPRPLLSQQLLAAWLNFANGSYDLSTPVDTDGDRQPDSTFGAAVANAEAVHNNPASTRNQLLNQVDVLLRFNVRDGG
;
A
#
# COMPACT_ATOMS: atom_id res chain seq x y z
N MET A 1 -80.23 -4.53 21.76
CA MET A 1 -80.74 -5.58 22.66
C MET A 1 -79.95 -6.85 22.39
N THR A 2 -79.28 -7.33 23.44
CA THR A 2 -78.87 -8.72 23.73
C THR A 2 -78.18 -9.56 22.66
N THR A 3 -76.89 -9.83 22.89
CA THR A 3 -76.39 -11.20 23.13
C THR A 3 -75.09 -11.16 23.93
N THR A 4 -75.06 -11.96 24.99
CA THR A 4 -74.02 -12.10 26.01
C THR A 4 -73.17 -13.34 25.73
N GLY A 5 -71.85 -13.18 25.84
CA GLY A 5 -70.93 -14.10 26.54
C GLY A 5 -70.52 -15.43 25.89
N LEU A 6 -69.22 -15.53 25.54
CA LEU A 6 -68.40 -16.68 25.96
C LEU A 6 -66.91 -16.27 25.99
N LEU A 7 -66.28 -16.46 27.16
CA LEU A 7 -64.83 -16.45 27.33
C LEU A 7 -64.22 -17.65 26.58
N LEU A 8 -63.10 -17.44 25.88
CA LEU A 8 -62.12 -18.48 25.60
C LEU A 8 -60.73 -17.93 25.95
N ALA A 9 -60.12 -18.52 26.98
CA ALA A 9 -58.70 -18.39 27.25
C ALA A 9 -57.92 -19.24 26.25
N LEU A 10 -56.88 -18.68 25.63
CA LEU A 10 -55.84 -19.41 24.91
C LEU A 10 -54.47 -18.97 25.46
N ALA A 11 -53.64 -19.97 25.71
CA ALA A 11 -52.33 -19.94 26.34
C ALA A 11 -51.27 -19.15 25.52
N PRO A 12 -50.08 -18.85 26.08
CA PRO A 12 -49.09 -18.00 25.44
C PRO A 12 -48.43 -18.74 24.27
N GLY A 13 -48.55 -18.18 23.07
CA GLY A 13 -47.87 -18.67 21.87
C GLY A 13 -46.38 -18.32 21.92
N LEU A 14 -45.54 -19.34 21.77
CA LEU A 14 -44.09 -19.25 21.58
C LEU A 14 -43.75 -18.28 20.45
N ALA A 15 -42.81 -17.37 20.72
CA ALA A 15 -42.23 -16.45 19.75
C ALA A 15 -41.60 -17.22 18.58
N ALA A 16 -42.09 -16.96 17.37
CA ALA A 16 -41.43 -17.38 16.15
C ALA A 16 -40.18 -16.49 15.94
N ALA A 17 -39.03 -17.14 15.74
CA ALA A 17 -37.78 -16.46 15.39
C ALA A 17 -37.92 -15.72 14.05
N ALA A 18 -37.53 -14.44 14.04
CA ALA A 18 -37.48 -13.60 12.86
C ALA A 18 -36.37 -14.08 11.90
N PRO A 19 -36.53 -13.88 10.57
CA PRO A 19 -35.52 -14.27 9.59
C PRO A 19 -34.26 -13.39 9.72
N PRO A 20 -33.05 -13.94 9.48
CA PRO A 20 -31.81 -13.18 9.62
C PRO A 20 -31.67 -12.24 8.41
N GLY A 21 -31.61 -10.93 8.66
CA GLY A 21 -31.32 -9.95 7.59
C GLY A 21 -31.98 -8.58 7.69
N ALA A 22 -32.66 -8.22 8.78
CA ALA A 22 -32.96 -6.82 9.07
C ALA A 22 -32.01 -6.38 10.19
N ALA A 23 -31.20 -5.35 9.94
CA ALA A 23 -30.50 -4.64 10.99
C ALA A 23 -31.49 -4.31 12.12
N ASP A 24 -31.06 -4.45 13.37
CA ASP A 24 -31.85 -4.01 14.51
C ASP A 24 -32.36 -2.59 14.19
N PRO A 25 -33.70 -2.35 14.17
CA PRO A 25 -34.19 -1.02 13.94
C PRO A 25 -33.61 -0.15 15.04
N ALA A 26 -32.80 0.83 14.65
CA ALA A 26 -32.18 1.77 15.60
C ALA A 26 -33.22 2.18 16.64
N ASP A 27 -32.84 2.08 17.92
CA ASP A 27 -33.74 2.45 19.01
C ASP A 27 -34.33 3.83 18.75
N PRO A 28 -35.63 4.03 19.01
CA PRO A 28 -36.26 5.31 18.77
C PRO A 28 -35.51 6.39 19.56
N THR A 29 -35.13 7.46 18.87
CA THR A 29 -34.52 8.62 19.50
C THR A 29 -35.56 9.30 20.37
N VAL A 30 -35.39 9.19 21.69
CA VAL A 30 -36.18 9.90 22.69
C VAL A 30 -35.45 11.18 23.08
N ARG A 31 -35.96 12.33 22.65
CA ARG A 31 -35.54 13.61 23.23
C ARG A 31 -36.32 13.81 24.52
N ARG A 32 -35.58 13.94 25.62
CA ARG A 32 -36.15 14.17 26.96
C ARG A 32 -36.17 15.65 27.30
N ASP A 33 -37.16 16.02 28.09
CA ASP A 33 -37.22 17.31 28.76
C ASP A 33 -36.17 17.34 29.89
N PRO A 34 -35.23 18.30 29.90
CA PRO A 34 -34.15 18.33 30.89
C PRO A 34 -34.62 18.53 32.34
N ALA A 35 -35.78 19.16 32.54
CA ALA A 35 -36.29 19.47 33.87
C ALA A 35 -37.04 18.29 34.51
N THR A 36 -37.62 17.40 33.70
CA THR A 36 -38.46 16.29 34.17
C THR A 36 -37.91 14.89 33.82
N GLY A 37 -36.97 14.79 32.88
CA GLY A 37 -36.45 13.51 32.37
C GLY A 37 -37.43 12.73 31.48
N HIS A 38 -38.64 13.25 31.26
CA HIS A 38 -39.68 12.60 30.46
C HIS A 38 -39.53 12.93 28.97
N ALA A 39 -40.05 12.05 28.11
CA ALA A 39 -40.01 12.22 26.66
C ALA A 39 -40.81 13.45 26.22
N ARG A 40 -40.12 14.43 25.61
CA ARG A 40 -40.75 15.57 24.90
C ARG A 40 -40.95 15.28 23.41
N MET A 41 -40.20 14.32 22.88
CA MET A 41 -40.29 13.89 21.49
C MET A 41 -39.70 12.51 21.33
N ILE A 42 -40.38 11.63 20.61
CA ILE A 42 -39.94 10.31 20.22
C ILE A 42 -40.04 10.26 18.69
N PHE A 43 -38.94 9.89 18.05
CA PHE A 43 -38.91 9.64 16.61
C PHE A 43 -37.84 8.59 16.30
N ASN A 44 -38.03 7.79 15.26
CA ASN A 44 -37.01 6.85 14.81
C ASN A 44 -36.35 7.39 13.55
N SER A 45 -35.09 7.82 13.63
CA SER A 45 -34.32 8.32 12.49
C SER A 45 -34.08 7.25 11.41
N GLY A 46 -34.15 5.97 11.77
CA GLY A 46 -34.01 4.83 10.87
C GLY A 46 -35.31 4.13 10.47
N GLY A 47 -36.49 4.62 10.89
CA GLY A 47 -37.74 3.90 10.65
C GLY A 47 -39.02 4.54 11.18
N TYR A 48 -39.92 3.70 11.69
CA TYR A 48 -41.22 4.10 12.24
C TYR A 48 -41.30 3.63 13.70
N LEU A 49 -42.03 4.36 14.54
CA LEU A 49 -42.26 4.01 15.95
C LEU A 49 -43.17 2.79 16.11
N THR A 50 -44.03 2.51 15.12
CA THR A 50 -44.89 1.33 15.10
C THR A 50 -44.88 0.62 13.75
N PRO A 51 -45.15 -0.70 13.72
CA PRO A 51 -45.43 -1.43 12.49
C PRO A 51 -46.70 -0.91 11.77
N PRO A 52 -46.91 -1.25 10.47
CA PRO A 52 -48.15 -0.92 9.75
C PRO A 52 -49.40 -1.41 10.48
N SER A 53 -50.46 -0.57 10.52
CA SER A 53 -51.73 -0.89 11.18
C SER A 53 -52.93 -0.48 10.32
N GLY A 54 -53.99 -1.28 10.36
CA GLY A 54 -55.28 -0.95 9.75
C GLY A 54 -56.22 -0.16 10.67
N GLN A 55 -55.80 0.11 11.91
CA GLN A 55 -56.61 0.87 12.88
C GLN A 55 -56.64 2.37 12.51
N ALA A 56 -57.62 3.10 13.07
CA ALA A 56 -57.70 4.54 12.89
C ALA A 56 -56.40 5.22 13.40
N PRO A 57 -55.81 6.17 12.66
CA PRO A 57 -54.59 6.87 13.08
C PRO A 57 -54.65 7.47 14.49
N GLU A 58 -55.83 7.97 14.88
CA GLU A 58 -56.13 8.49 16.21
C GLU A 58 -55.93 7.41 17.29
N HIS A 59 -56.33 6.17 16.99
CA HIS A 59 -56.13 5.03 17.88
C HIS A 59 -54.65 4.62 17.95
N VAL A 60 -53.95 4.58 16.80
CA VAL A 60 -52.52 4.22 16.75
C VAL A 60 -51.69 5.17 17.61
N ALA A 61 -51.89 6.48 17.47
CA ALA A 61 -51.16 7.47 18.24
C ALA A 61 -51.50 7.44 19.74
N LEU A 62 -52.79 7.31 20.09
CA LEU A 62 -53.23 7.31 21.49
C LEU A 62 -52.84 6.01 22.23
N ALA A 63 -52.88 4.87 21.55
CA ALA A 63 -52.45 3.59 22.12
C ALA A 63 -50.96 3.62 22.45
N TYR A 64 -50.13 4.10 21.52
CA TYR A 64 -48.68 4.23 21.73
C TYR A 64 -48.35 5.04 23.00
N VAL A 65 -48.95 6.22 23.18
CA VAL A 65 -48.70 7.04 24.39
C VAL A 65 -49.13 6.33 25.69
N ARG A 66 -50.18 5.50 25.65
CA ARG A 66 -50.71 4.78 26.82
C ARG A 66 -49.88 3.55 27.18
N ASP A 67 -49.40 2.85 26.15
CA ASP A 67 -48.53 1.68 26.29
C ASP A 67 -47.16 2.13 26.81
N ASP A 68 -46.64 3.25 26.29
CA ASP A 68 -45.36 3.86 26.67
C ASP A 68 -45.49 4.97 27.73
N ARG A 69 -46.57 4.96 28.54
CA ARG A 69 -46.90 6.05 29.50
C ARG A 69 -45.77 6.42 30.46
N GLY A 70 -44.88 5.47 30.79
CA GLY A 70 -43.73 5.69 31.66
C GLY A 70 -42.71 6.65 31.05
N GLU A 71 -42.54 6.63 29.72
CA GLU A 71 -41.66 7.56 29.01
C GLU A 71 -42.13 9.01 29.17
N PHE A 72 -43.43 9.23 29.25
CA PHE A 72 -44.05 10.54 29.43
C PHE A 72 -44.30 10.93 30.89
N GLY A 73 -43.87 10.10 31.85
CA GLY A 73 -44.09 10.35 33.28
C GLY A 73 -45.55 10.22 33.73
N LEU A 74 -46.41 9.60 32.91
CA LEU A 74 -47.85 9.49 33.17
C LEU A 74 -48.17 8.26 34.02
N THR A 75 -49.01 8.45 35.03
CA THR A 75 -49.68 7.33 35.71
C THR A 75 -50.74 6.70 34.80
N ALA A 76 -51.18 5.47 35.13
CA ALA A 76 -52.27 4.81 34.40
C ALA A 76 -53.55 5.67 34.36
N ARG A 77 -53.91 6.31 35.47
CA ARG A 77 -55.06 7.22 35.59
C ARG A 77 -54.91 8.44 34.66
N GLN A 78 -53.73 9.05 34.60
CA GLN A 78 -53.49 10.23 33.76
C GLN A 78 -53.46 9.87 32.26
N ALA A 79 -52.98 8.67 31.90
CA ALA A 79 -53.02 8.19 30.53
C ALA A 79 -54.46 7.96 30.00
N GLU A 80 -55.40 7.63 30.88
CA GLU A 80 -56.84 7.56 30.56
C GLU A 80 -57.47 8.93 30.30
N GLN A 81 -56.92 10.00 30.89
CA GLN A 81 -57.36 11.40 30.70
C GLN A 81 -56.92 12.01 29.36
N LEU A 82 -56.09 11.29 28.59
CA LEU A 82 -55.69 11.70 27.25
C LEU A 82 -56.84 11.52 26.25
N VAL A 83 -57.11 12.58 25.50
CA VAL A 83 -58.15 12.64 24.47
C VAL A 83 -57.59 13.19 23.17
N VAL A 84 -58.09 12.72 22.04
CA VAL A 84 -57.74 13.29 20.73
C VAL A 84 -58.50 14.60 20.58
N VAL A 85 -57.78 15.71 20.50
CA VAL A 85 -58.36 17.07 20.37
C VAL A 85 -58.50 17.50 18.92
N SER A 86 -57.66 17.00 18.03
CA SER A 86 -57.81 17.22 16.59
C SER A 86 -57.18 16.07 15.79
N SER A 87 -57.75 15.78 14.62
CA SER A 87 -57.08 14.96 13.62
C SER A 87 -57.49 15.33 12.21
N TYR A 88 -56.52 15.46 11.31
CA TYR A 88 -56.75 15.86 9.93
C TYR A 88 -55.72 15.25 8.97
N PRO A 89 -56.08 15.04 7.69
CA PRO A 89 -55.16 14.49 6.70
C PRO A 89 -54.30 15.59 6.09
N THR A 90 -53.02 15.29 5.89
CA THR A 90 -52.10 16.07 5.06
C THR A 90 -52.34 15.72 3.59
N ARG A 91 -52.92 16.66 2.83
CA ARG A 91 -53.47 16.40 1.48
C ARG A 91 -52.46 15.84 0.46
N HIS A 92 -51.19 16.22 0.53
CA HIS A 92 -50.21 15.87 -0.50
C HIS A 92 -49.58 14.47 -0.31
N ASN A 93 -49.60 13.90 0.90
CA ASN A 93 -48.93 12.63 1.20
C ASN A 93 -49.84 11.60 1.91
N GLY A 94 -51.04 12.00 2.31
CA GLY A 94 -52.02 11.13 2.96
C GLY A 94 -51.67 10.77 4.40
N ALA A 95 -50.63 11.37 5.00
CA ALA A 95 -50.36 11.22 6.42
C ALA A 95 -51.47 11.89 7.24
N ARG A 96 -51.69 11.42 8.46
CA ARG A 96 -52.65 11.98 9.42
C ARG A 96 -51.89 12.69 10.54
N GLN A 97 -52.22 13.96 10.74
CA GLN A 97 -51.81 14.70 11.92
C GLN A 97 -52.82 14.43 13.03
N VAL A 98 -52.36 14.03 14.20
CA VAL A 98 -53.17 13.75 15.38
C VAL A 98 -52.64 14.61 16.51
N THR A 99 -53.51 15.42 17.14
CA THR A 99 -53.18 16.13 18.37
C THR A 99 -53.92 15.47 19.53
N ILE A 100 -53.18 15.11 20.56
CA ILE A 100 -53.67 14.51 21.80
C ILE A 100 -53.51 15.56 22.90
N GLY A 101 -54.55 15.81 23.68
CA GLY A 101 -54.52 16.68 24.85
C GLY A 101 -55.02 15.98 26.10
N GLN A 102 -54.95 16.65 27.25
CA GLN A 102 -55.50 16.14 28.51
C GLN A 102 -56.83 16.82 28.86
N SER A 103 -57.78 16.01 29.31
CA SER A 103 -59.07 16.48 29.84
C SER A 103 -59.27 15.94 31.24
N ILE A 104 -59.35 16.85 32.23
CA ILE A 104 -59.50 16.51 33.64
C ILE A 104 -60.77 17.18 34.15
N ASP A 105 -61.70 16.38 34.67
CA ASP A 105 -63.03 16.82 35.11
C ASP A 105 -63.79 17.66 34.07
N GLY A 106 -63.59 17.35 32.79
CA GLY A 106 -64.23 18.05 31.67
C GLY A 106 -63.61 19.42 31.32
N MET A 107 -62.50 19.79 31.95
CA MET A 107 -61.70 20.97 31.59
C MET A 107 -60.43 20.53 30.89
N ARG A 108 -60.06 21.23 29.81
CA ARG A 108 -58.80 20.95 29.12
C ARG A 108 -57.62 21.47 29.93
N VAL A 109 -56.50 20.77 29.84
CA VAL A 109 -55.20 21.28 30.30
C VAL A 109 -54.63 22.21 29.23
N HIS A 110 -54.37 23.47 29.57
CA HIS A 110 -53.74 24.43 28.68
C HIS A 110 -52.23 24.13 28.56
N GLY A 111 -51.69 24.13 27.34
CA GLY A 111 -50.28 23.84 27.07
C GLY A 111 -49.89 22.35 27.08
N GLY A 112 -50.72 21.46 27.64
CA GLY A 112 -50.50 20.01 27.66
C GLY A 112 -51.00 19.32 26.38
N LEU A 113 -50.24 19.43 25.28
CA LEU A 113 -50.55 18.81 24.00
C LEU A 113 -49.39 17.94 23.49
N LEU A 114 -49.73 16.74 23.01
CA LEU A 114 -48.88 15.91 22.16
C LEU A 114 -49.37 15.99 20.72
N THR A 115 -48.43 15.99 19.78
CA THR A 115 -48.67 15.90 18.35
C THR A 115 -48.04 14.65 17.80
N ALA A 116 -48.74 13.99 16.89
CA ALA A 116 -48.32 12.75 16.31
C ALA A 116 -48.58 12.76 14.80
N THR A 117 -47.64 12.22 14.03
CA THR A 117 -47.83 11.97 12.60
C THR A 117 -47.93 10.47 12.36
N VAL A 118 -49.04 10.03 11.79
CA VAL A 118 -49.25 8.64 11.35
C VAL A 118 -49.28 8.62 9.83
N ASP A 119 -48.46 7.79 9.19
CA ASP A 119 -48.41 7.74 7.73
C ASP A 119 -49.66 7.08 7.11
N LYS A 120 -49.77 7.10 5.78
CA LYS A 120 -50.91 6.51 5.05
C LYS A 120 -51.08 5.00 5.22
N ARG A 121 -50.10 4.30 5.81
CA ARG A 121 -50.11 2.86 6.09
C ARG A 121 -50.36 2.57 7.58
N GLY A 122 -50.73 3.58 8.36
CA GLY A 122 -51.04 3.44 9.79
C GLY A 122 -49.81 3.28 10.69
N ARG A 123 -48.62 3.70 10.22
CA ARG A 123 -47.38 3.68 11.03
C ARG A 123 -47.16 5.01 11.73
N LEU A 124 -46.84 4.99 13.01
CA LEU A 124 -46.48 6.19 13.76
C LEU A 124 -45.05 6.61 13.36
N VAL A 125 -44.89 7.83 12.87
CA VAL A 125 -43.61 8.37 12.38
C VAL A 125 -42.86 9.09 13.49
N ILE A 126 -43.60 9.92 14.22
CA ILE A 126 -43.07 10.85 15.21
C ILE A 126 -44.20 11.19 16.16
N LEU A 127 -43.83 11.38 17.43
CA LEU A 127 -44.71 11.85 18.48
C LEU A 127 -43.94 12.85 19.35
N GLY A 128 -44.49 14.03 19.61
CA GLY A 128 -43.81 15.02 20.43
C GLY A 128 -44.72 16.13 20.92
N GLY A 129 -44.34 16.76 22.02
CA GLY A 129 -45.10 17.76 22.74
C GLY A 129 -44.90 17.62 24.25
N ALA A 130 -45.84 18.13 25.03
CA ALA A 130 -45.79 18.10 26.49
C ALA A 130 -47.09 17.54 27.07
N VAL A 131 -46.96 16.78 28.15
CA VAL A 131 -48.08 16.38 29.02
C VAL A 131 -47.79 16.86 30.44
N VAL A 132 -48.84 17.20 31.16
CA VAL A 132 -48.75 17.66 32.54
C VAL A 132 -48.98 16.47 33.48
N THR A 133 -48.04 16.24 34.38
CA THR A 133 -48.06 15.11 35.34
C THR A 133 -48.43 15.55 36.76
N ALA A 134 -48.51 16.86 37.03
CA ALA A 134 -48.97 17.38 38.31
C ALA A 134 -50.46 17.08 38.56
N GLU A 135 -50.81 16.80 39.82
CA GLU A 135 -52.20 16.56 40.21
C GLU A 135 -52.97 17.88 40.33
N PRO A 136 -54.26 17.91 39.94
CA PRO A 136 -55.09 19.11 40.02
C PRO A 136 -55.33 19.57 41.46
N ALA A 137 -55.11 20.86 41.74
CA ALA A 137 -55.36 21.50 43.03
C ALA A 137 -55.89 22.94 42.87
N GLY A 138 -56.75 23.40 43.78
CA GLY A 138 -57.25 24.78 43.82
C GLY A 138 -58.78 24.92 43.71
N THR A 139 -59.28 26.17 43.79
CA THR A 139 -60.71 26.51 43.73
C THR A 139 -61.03 27.55 42.65
N VAL A 140 -62.30 27.66 42.27
CA VAL A 140 -62.80 28.64 41.28
C VAL A 140 -63.67 29.66 42.00
N GLU A 141 -63.11 30.83 42.29
CA GLU A 141 -63.80 31.92 42.99
C GLU A 141 -64.21 33.07 42.05
N LEU A 142 -63.46 33.30 40.98
CA LEU A 142 -63.77 34.35 40.00
C LEU A 142 -64.79 33.88 38.96
N THR A 143 -65.70 34.77 38.59
CA THR A 143 -66.53 34.61 37.38
C THR A 143 -65.73 34.95 36.12
N ALA A 144 -66.24 34.55 34.96
CA ALA A 144 -65.62 34.84 33.66
C ALA A 144 -65.41 36.36 33.43
N GLN A 145 -66.37 37.19 33.82
CA GLN A 145 -66.26 38.65 33.74
C GLN A 145 -65.19 39.20 34.69
N GLN A 146 -65.13 38.74 35.93
CA GLN A 146 -64.11 39.18 36.89
C GLN A 146 -62.70 38.88 36.38
N ALA A 147 -62.51 37.71 35.75
CA ALA A 147 -61.24 37.36 35.12
C ALA A 147 -60.92 38.23 33.89
N LEU A 148 -61.92 38.55 33.06
CA LEU A 148 -61.76 39.48 31.94
C LEU A 148 -61.38 40.89 32.40
N ASP A 149 -61.96 41.37 33.50
CA ASP A 149 -61.63 42.66 34.09
C ASP A 149 -60.17 42.69 34.58
N GLN A 150 -59.69 41.63 35.25
CA GLN A 150 -58.29 41.49 35.67
C GLN A 150 -57.34 41.44 34.46
N ALA A 151 -57.68 40.66 33.42
CA ALA A 151 -56.89 40.57 32.20
C ALA A 151 -56.82 41.91 31.44
N ALA A 152 -57.92 42.67 31.42
CA ALA A 152 -57.98 44.00 30.81
C ALA A 152 -57.18 45.03 31.61
N GLU A 153 -57.25 45.00 32.94
CA GLU A 153 -56.48 45.90 33.81
C GLU A 153 -54.98 45.65 33.65
N ALA A 154 -54.55 44.40 33.51
CA ALA A 154 -53.16 44.04 33.19
C ALA A 154 -52.69 44.59 31.83
N GLN A 155 -53.61 44.99 30.95
CA GLN A 155 -53.34 45.66 29.67
C GLN A 155 -53.54 47.19 29.73
N GLY A 156 -53.73 47.76 30.92
CA GLY A 156 -54.01 49.18 31.12
C GLY A 156 -55.40 49.61 30.65
N ALA A 157 -56.33 48.67 30.49
CA ALA A 157 -57.69 48.90 30.04
C ALA A 157 -58.70 48.74 31.18
N ARG A 158 -59.83 49.41 31.04
CA ARG A 158 -60.99 49.27 31.93
C ARG A 158 -62.25 49.16 31.06
N PRO A 159 -63.29 48.44 31.54
CA PRO A 159 -64.53 48.30 30.78
C PRO A 159 -65.16 49.68 30.57
N GLN A 160 -65.52 50.00 29.33
CA GLN A 160 -66.18 51.26 28.98
C GLN A 160 -67.68 51.22 29.30
N HIS A 161 -68.26 50.02 29.27
CA HIS A 161 -69.67 49.73 29.56
C HIS A 161 -69.79 48.37 30.26
N ALA A 162 -70.95 48.10 30.86
CA ALA A 162 -71.22 46.79 31.46
C ALA A 162 -71.23 45.68 30.39
N LEU A 163 -70.62 44.54 30.70
CA LEU A 163 -70.69 43.35 29.86
C LEU A 163 -72.13 42.82 29.78
N THR A 164 -72.50 42.33 28.60
CA THR A 164 -73.83 41.74 28.34
C THR A 164 -73.66 40.27 28.00
N GLY A 165 -74.29 39.39 28.78
CA GLY A 165 -74.17 37.93 28.68
C GLY A 165 -74.44 37.24 30.02
N THR A 166 -74.40 35.92 30.04
CA THR A 166 -74.43 35.13 31.28
C THR A 166 -73.01 35.10 31.84
N ASP A 167 -72.78 35.80 32.96
CA ASP A 167 -71.52 35.73 33.70
C ASP A 167 -71.63 34.71 34.84
N ASN A 168 -70.82 33.65 34.79
CA ASN A 168 -70.85 32.58 35.77
C ASN A 168 -69.48 31.87 35.87
N ARG A 169 -69.43 30.81 36.70
CA ARG A 169 -68.24 29.98 36.92
C ARG A 169 -68.28 28.65 36.14
N ASP A 170 -69.14 28.56 35.11
CA ASP A 170 -69.35 27.31 34.39
C ASP A 170 -68.13 26.92 33.56
N LYS A 171 -67.94 25.60 33.40
CA LYS A 171 -66.90 25.02 32.55
C LYS A 171 -67.18 25.31 31.07
N GLY A 172 -66.12 25.47 30.30
CA GLY A 172 -66.19 25.75 28.85
C GLY A 172 -65.94 27.22 28.52
N ARG A 173 -65.91 27.52 27.22
CA ARG A 173 -65.59 28.87 26.73
C ARG A 173 -66.82 29.76 26.73
N GLN A 174 -66.75 30.84 27.50
CA GLN A 174 -67.73 31.93 27.52
C GLN A 174 -67.26 33.05 26.58
N LYS A 175 -68.23 33.73 25.94
CA LYS A 175 -67.96 34.74 24.91
C LYS A 175 -68.83 35.97 25.16
N PHE A 176 -68.21 37.16 25.13
CA PHE A 176 -68.87 38.42 25.41
C PHE A 176 -68.54 39.48 24.36
N LYS A 177 -69.37 40.51 24.23
CA LYS A 177 -69.05 41.69 23.43
C LYS A 177 -67.90 42.46 24.08
N ASN A 178 -66.96 42.91 23.26
CA ASN A 178 -65.76 43.60 23.74
C ASN A 178 -66.09 45.04 24.16
N VAL A 179 -66.05 45.29 25.46
CA VAL A 179 -66.27 46.60 26.09
C VAL A 179 -64.97 47.30 26.49
N TYR A 180 -63.81 46.67 26.25
CA TYR A 180 -62.50 47.14 26.69
C TYR A 180 -61.75 47.90 25.58
N ALA A 181 -62.07 47.59 24.32
CA ALA A 181 -61.41 48.14 23.14
C ALA A 181 -61.53 49.67 23.02
N LYS A 182 -60.41 50.35 22.79
CA LYS A 182 -60.36 51.80 22.50
C LYS A 182 -59.99 52.04 21.04
N ARG A 183 -60.76 52.91 20.36
CA ARG A 183 -60.46 53.39 18.99
C ARG A 183 -60.43 52.30 17.91
N LEU A 184 -61.03 51.14 18.16
CA LEU A 184 -61.24 50.09 17.16
C LEU A 184 -62.67 50.19 16.59
N THR A 185 -62.79 50.20 15.27
CA THR A 185 -64.10 50.28 14.58
C THR A 185 -64.89 48.98 14.66
N LYS A 186 -64.22 47.83 14.77
CA LYS A 186 -64.83 46.50 14.92
C LYS A 186 -63.92 45.58 15.77
N PRO A 187 -63.89 45.77 17.11
CA PRO A 187 -63.07 44.91 17.97
C PRO A 187 -63.60 43.47 17.99
N ASN A 188 -62.68 42.51 18.14
CA ASN A 188 -63.05 41.11 18.34
C ASN A 188 -63.78 40.92 19.66
N ASP A 189 -64.78 40.02 19.69
CA ASP A 189 -65.47 39.61 20.91
C ASP A 189 -64.44 39.02 21.91
N VAL A 190 -64.59 39.31 23.21
CA VAL A 190 -63.71 38.75 24.24
C VAL A 190 -64.17 37.37 24.67
N THR A 191 -63.23 36.52 25.04
CA THR A 191 -63.55 35.16 25.54
C THR A 191 -62.85 34.87 26.85
N ALA A 192 -63.48 34.04 27.67
CA ALA A 192 -62.91 33.49 28.90
C ALA A 192 -63.27 32.00 28.98
N GLU A 193 -62.28 31.13 29.12
CA GLU A 193 -62.46 29.68 29.20
C GLU A 193 -61.80 29.15 30.46
N LEU A 194 -62.57 28.44 31.29
CA LEU A 194 -62.01 27.79 32.47
C LEU A 194 -61.19 26.56 32.05
N VAL A 195 -59.90 26.57 32.37
CA VAL A 195 -58.91 25.55 32.01
C VAL A 195 -58.11 25.10 33.23
N TRP A 196 -57.49 23.93 33.14
CA TRP A 196 -56.38 23.58 34.02
C TRP A 196 -55.10 24.19 33.46
N PHE A 197 -54.38 24.98 34.26
CA PHE A 197 -53.13 25.61 33.87
C PHE A 197 -51.95 25.03 34.67
N PRO A 198 -50.88 24.55 34.01
CA PRO A 198 -49.66 24.08 34.66
C PRO A 198 -48.82 25.26 35.17
N ALA A 199 -49.04 25.68 36.40
CA ALA A 199 -48.26 26.70 37.08
C ALA A 199 -46.91 26.14 37.60
N ASP A 200 -46.02 27.02 38.04
CA ASP A 200 -44.72 26.68 38.64
C ASP A 200 -43.90 25.68 37.81
N SER A 201 -43.76 25.98 36.52
CA SER A 201 -43.06 25.13 35.53
C SER A 201 -43.64 23.72 35.42
N GLY A 202 -44.96 23.58 35.62
CA GLY A 202 -45.66 22.29 35.53
C GLY A 202 -45.66 21.46 36.81
N ARG A 203 -45.18 22.00 37.94
CA ARG A 203 -45.21 21.34 39.25
C ARG A 203 -46.58 21.46 39.94
N GLU A 204 -47.37 22.48 39.61
CA GLU A 204 -48.73 22.66 40.10
C GLU A 204 -49.72 22.72 38.94
N LEU A 205 -50.88 22.10 39.11
CA LEU A 205 -51.97 22.18 38.13
C LEU A 205 -53.18 22.85 38.76
N ARG A 206 -53.45 24.10 38.36
CA ARG A 206 -54.46 24.97 39.00
C ARG A 206 -55.60 25.36 38.05
N PRO A 207 -56.82 25.59 38.55
CA PRO A 207 -57.88 26.12 37.71
C PRO A 207 -57.60 27.60 37.37
N ALA A 208 -57.74 27.97 36.11
CA ALA A 208 -57.48 29.32 35.64
C ALA A 208 -58.43 29.70 34.49
N TRP A 209 -58.68 30.99 34.32
CA TRP A 209 -59.39 31.56 33.19
C TRP A 209 -58.41 31.90 32.08
N LEU A 210 -58.49 31.19 30.96
CA LEU A 210 -57.84 31.58 29.71
C LEU A 210 -58.70 32.62 29.02
N THR A 211 -58.23 33.87 29.03
CA THR A 211 -58.92 35.00 28.43
C THR A 211 -58.27 35.41 27.12
N ASP A 212 -59.04 35.95 26.19
CA ASP A 212 -58.56 36.51 24.92
C ASP A 212 -59.23 37.85 24.68
N ILE A 213 -58.44 38.93 24.65
CA ILE A 213 -58.94 40.30 24.70
C ILE A 213 -58.11 41.24 23.82
N GLU A 214 -58.81 41.91 22.89
CA GLU A 214 -58.25 42.95 22.03
C GLU A 214 -58.62 44.33 22.59
N VAL A 215 -57.64 45.08 23.11
CA VAL A 215 -57.82 46.40 23.71
C VAL A 215 -57.56 47.53 22.72
N SER A 216 -56.62 47.38 21.79
CA SER A 216 -56.27 48.37 20.77
C SER A 216 -55.61 47.70 19.56
N GLY A 217 -55.33 48.44 18.49
CA GLY A 217 -54.58 47.93 17.33
C GLY A 217 -53.11 47.55 17.61
N THR A 218 -52.65 47.72 18.85
CA THR A 218 -51.31 47.36 19.33
C THR A 218 -51.35 46.57 20.64
N SER A 219 -52.53 46.22 21.15
CA SER A 219 -52.70 45.47 22.40
C SER A 219 -53.81 44.44 22.24
N TRP A 220 -53.42 43.20 22.01
CA TRP A 220 -54.31 42.05 21.97
C TRP A 220 -53.57 40.89 22.63
N TYR A 221 -54.10 40.35 23.73
CA TYR A 221 -53.43 39.32 24.50
C TYR A 221 -54.34 38.13 24.82
N GLU A 222 -53.76 36.93 24.78
CA GLU A 222 -54.26 35.78 25.53
C GLU A 222 -53.66 35.87 26.94
N THR A 223 -54.51 35.93 27.97
CA THR A 223 -54.07 36.07 29.38
C THR A 223 -54.67 34.95 30.21
N VAL A 224 -53.84 34.24 30.95
CA VAL A 224 -54.26 33.24 31.94
C VAL A 224 -54.38 33.95 33.29
N VAL A 225 -55.59 33.95 33.85
CA VAL A 225 -55.89 34.57 35.16
C VAL A 225 -56.24 33.46 36.15
N ASP A 226 -55.60 33.47 37.31
CA ASP A 226 -55.87 32.50 38.37
C ASP A 226 -57.33 32.57 38.79
N ALA A 227 -58.02 31.42 38.79
CA ALA A 227 -59.44 31.38 39.06
C ALA A 227 -59.78 31.61 40.55
N ALA A 228 -58.81 31.54 41.46
CA ALA A 228 -59.04 31.73 42.90
C ALA A 228 -58.87 33.19 43.35
N ASP A 229 -57.86 33.90 42.84
CA ASP A 229 -57.48 35.22 43.38
C ASP A 229 -57.35 36.33 42.32
N GLY A 230 -57.45 36.01 41.02
CA GLY A 230 -57.38 37.00 39.95
C GLY A 230 -55.97 37.40 39.53
N ARG A 231 -54.92 36.78 40.09
CA ARG A 231 -53.54 37.01 39.67
C ARG A 231 -53.34 36.58 38.21
N VAL A 232 -52.65 37.40 37.42
CA VAL A 232 -52.24 37.01 36.07
C VAL A 232 -51.11 35.98 36.15
N LEU A 233 -51.36 34.78 35.64
CA LEU A 233 -50.42 33.64 35.64
C LEU A 233 -49.56 33.60 34.38
N SER A 234 -50.13 34.01 33.24
CA SER A 234 -49.44 34.09 31.96
C SER A 234 -50.11 35.12 31.07
N ARG A 235 -49.34 35.74 30.18
CA ARG A 235 -49.84 36.70 29.21
C ARG A 235 -49.03 36.59 27.92
N GLN A 236 -49.71 36.32 26.80
CA GLN A 236 -49.11 36.17 25.49
C GLN A 236 -49.77 37.13 24.50
N SER A 237 -48.98 37.96 23.81
CA SER A 237 -49.53 38.85 22.78
C SER A 237 -50.01 38.04 21.58
N ARG A 238 -51.20 38.38 21.07
CA ARG A 238 -51.76 37.92 19.80
C ARG A 238 -51.22 38.74 18.62
N TYR A 239 -50.72 39.95 18.88
CA TYR A 239 -49.92 40.66 17.90
C TYR A 239 -48.47 40.18 17.97
N HIS A 240 -47.87 39.95 16.82
CA HIS A 240 -46.42 39.89 16.71
C HIS A 240 -45.89 41.31 16.90
N HIS A 241 -45.53 41.67 18.13
CA HIS A 241 -44.54 42.71 18.35
C HIS A 241 -43.19 42.12 17.99
N ALA A 242 -42.33 42.88 17.29
CA ALA A 242 -40.92 42.49 17.20
C ALA A 242 -40.39 42.45 18.65
N GLY A 243 -39.82 41.31 19.06
CA GLY A 243 -39.13 41.21 20.35
C GLY A 243 -37.86 42.06 20.34
N PRO A 244 -37.14 42.15 21.48
CA PRO A 244 -35.84 42.80 21.48
C PRO A 244 -34.95 42.19 20.39
N GLN A 245 -34.24 43.02 19.64
CA GLN A 245 -33.38 42.61 18.53
C GLN A 245 -32.23 43.60 18.33
N GLY A 246 -31.19 43.17 17.63
CA GLY A 246 -30.13 44.07 17.18
C GLY A 246 -29.45 43.59 15.91
N THR A 247 -28.85 44.52 15.17
CA THR A 247 -28.10 44.20 13.95
C THR A 247 -26.64 43.87 14.32
N VAL A 248 -26.26 42.61 14.24
CA VAL A 248 -24.96 42.08 14.71
C VAL A 248 -24.36 41.06 13.75
N PHE A 249 -23.06 40.83 13.84
CA PHE A 249 -22.41 39.65 13.26
C PHE A 249 -22.69 38.43 14.13
N THR A 250 -23.15 37.34 13.50
CA THR A 250 -23.38 36.05 14.16
C THR A 250 -22.24 35.06 13.92
N ALA A 251 -21.35 35.37 12.97
CA ALA A 251 -20.06 34.70 12.82
C ALA A 251 -19.12 35.13 13.95
N GLN A 252 -17.95 34.49 14.09
CA GLN A 252 -16.93 34.81 15.08
C GLN A 252 -16.46 36.29 15.01
N HIS A 253 -16.21 36.80 13.80
CA HIS A 253 -15.76 38.18 13.61
C HIS A 253 -16.10 38.72 12.20
N PRO A 254 -15.99 40.04 11.94
CA PRO A 254 -16.38 40.67 10.67
C PRO A 254 -15.59 40.21 9.44
N ASP A 255 -14.31 39.84 9.60
CA ASP A 255 -13.45 39.40 8.48
C ASP A 255 -13.71 37.95 8.01
N ILE A 256 -14.63 37.19 8.64
CA ILE A 256 -14.98 35.85 8.17
C ILE A 256 -15.63 35.93 6.78
N ALA A 257 -15.24 35.04 5.87
CA ALA A 257 -15.76 35.02 4.51
C ALA A 257 -17.30 34.87 4.52
N GLY A 258 -17.99 35.87 3.97
CA GLY A 258 -19.45 35.90 3.91
C GLY A 258 -20.14 36.38 5.20
N ALA A 259 -19.38 36.80 6.22
CA ALA A 259 -19.94 37.43 7.41
C ALA A 259 -20.68 38.72 7.03
N THR A 260 -21.92 38.80 7.46
CA THR A 260 -22.76 39.99 7.29
C THR A 260 -23.49 40.26 8.59
N ARG A 261 -23.77 41.53 8.88
CA ARG A 261 -24.60 41.88 10.02
C ARG A 261 -26.06 41.56 9.69
N THR A 262 -26.72 40.87 10.59
CA THR A 262 -28.12 40.48 10.45
C THR A 262 -28.91 40.90 11.68
N VAL A 263 -30.20 41.21 11.47
CA VAL A 263 -31.13 41.49 12.56
C VAL A 263 -31.36 40.20 13.32
N THR A 264 -30.87 40.15 14.55
CA THR A 264 -30.88 38.96 15.40
C THR A 264 -31.74 39.20 16.63
N PRO A 265 -32.65 38.29 17.00
CA PRO A 265 -33.41 38.39 18.24
C PRO A 265 -32.51 38.38 19.48
N PHE A 266 -32.72 39.33 20.37
CA PHE A 266 -32.07 39.44 21.68
C PHE A 266 -33.00 38.93 22.78
N THR A 267 -33.63 37.78 22.54
CA THR A 267 -34.49 37.13 23.53
C THR A 267 -33.71 36.14 24.38
N GLY A 268 -32.67 35.51 23.83
CA GLY A 268 -31.96 34.44 24.52
C GLY A 268 -32.82 33.24 24.88
N ARG A 269 -32.30 32.39 25.77
CA ARG A 269 -32.98 31.18 26.25
C ARG A 269 -34.31 31.44 26.97
N ASP A 270 -34.40 32.49 27.77
CA ASP A 270 -35.49 32.73 28.73
C ASP A 270 -36.16 34.10 28.56
N GLY A 271 -35.83 34.84 27.51
CA GLY A 271 -36.37 36.18 27.26
C GLY A 271 -35.65 37.29 28.03
N SER A 272 -34.59 36.97 28.78
CA SER A 272 -34.04 37.87 29.81
C SER A 272 -32.82 38.69 29.38
N TRP A 273 -32.34 38.51 28.13
CA TRP A 273 -31.17 39.24 27.62
C TRP A 273 -31.37 40.76 27.74
N VAL A 274 -32.54 41.30 27.38
CA VAL A 274 -32.85 42.74 27.46
C VAL A 274 -33.95 43.00 28.49
N ALA A 275 -33.63 43.74 29.56
CA ALA A 275 -34.58 44.03 30.64
C ALA A 275 -35.47 45.27 30.39
N ASP A 276 -34.96 46.26 29.65
CA ASP A 276 -35.71 47.48 29.29
C ASP A 276 -35.21 48.02 27.95
N ARG A 277 -34.58 49.19 27.91
CA ARG A 277 -34.24 49.92 26.68
C ARG A 277 -32.75 50.04 26.40
N LEU A 278 -31.91 49.48 27.26
CA LEU A 278 -30.44 49.53 27.18
C LEU A 278 -29.89 48.15 26.79
N THR A 279 -28.62 48.09 26.38
CA THR A 279 -27.82 46.86 26.28
C THR A 279 -27.52 46.26 27.65
N GLN A 280 -28.59 45.94 28.38
CA GLN A 280 -28.58 45.44 29.75
C GLN A 280 -29.74 44.48 29.96
N GLY A 281 -29.46 43.37 30.65
CA GLY A 281 -30.47 42.48 31.19
C GLY A 281 -29.90 41.52 32.21
N ASN A 282 -30.41 40.30 32.23
CA ASN A 282 -30.11 39.36 33.30
C ASN A 282 -28.65 38.90 33.31
N ASN A 283 -28.05 38.70 32.13
CA ASN A 283 -26.73 38.05 32.04
C ASN A 283 -25.58 39.06 31.93
N ALA A 284 -25.86 40.22 31.34
CA ALA A 284 -24.83 41.18 30.96
C ALA A 284 -25.34 42.64 31.04
N ASN A 285 -24.39 43.54 31.28
CA ASN A 285 -24.54 44.98 31.22
C ASN A 285 -23.39 45.54 30.38
N ALA A 286 -23.65 45.84 29.11
CA ALA A 286 -22.62 46.28 28.16
C ALA A 286 -22.67 47.80 27.96
N TYR A 287 -21.51 48.44 28.05
CA TYR A 287 -21.33 49.90 27.95
C TYR A 287 -19.91 50.22 27.49
N ARG A 288 -19.66 51.46 27.07
CA ARG A 288 -18.31 51.98 26.86
C ARG A 288 -17.71 52.42 28.20
N ASP A 289 -16.41 52.26 28.42
CA ASP A 289 -15.70 52.84 29.59
C ASP A 289 -14.41 53.56 29.13
N GLU A 290 -14.56 54.69 28.47
CA GLU A 290 -13.43 55.36 27.82
C GLU A 290 -12.32 55.79 28.78
N ASP A 291 -12.66 56.30 29.97
CA ASP A 291 -11.67 56.84 30.91
C ASP A 291 -11.16 55.80 31.92
N GLY A 292 -11.73 54.58 31.88
CA GLY A 292 -11.36 53.44 32.69
C GLY A 292 -11.64 53.68 34.18
N ASP A 293 -12.65 54.49 34.51
CA ASP A 293 -12.99 54.79 35.91
C ASP A 293 -13.79 53.67 36.58
N ASN A 294 -14.26 52.69 35.79
CA ASN A 294 -14.97 51.50 36.22
C ASN A 294 -16.35 51.78 36.88
N THR A 295 -17.04 52.87 36.50
CA THR A 295 -18.32 53.30 37.11
C THR A 295 -19.57 53.12 36.22
N VAL A 296 -20.71 52.79 36.87
CA VAL A 296 -22.01 52.58 36.21
C VAL A 296 -23.19 53.08 37.08
N PRO A 297 -24.18 53.82 36.53
CA PRO A 297 -24.14 54.58 35.29
C PRO A 297 -23.40 55.92 35.52
N ASP A 298 -22.36 56.20 34.74
CA ASP A 298 -21.74 57.52 34.78
C ASP A 298 -22.61 58.55 34.01
N THR A 299 -22.56 59.80 34.44
CA THR A 299 -23.45 60.90 33.99
C THR A 299 -22.86 61.74 32.84
N GLY A 300 -21.91 61.18 32.07
CA GLY A 300 -21.23 61.83 30.93
C GLY A 300 -21.29 61.06 29.60
N ASN A 301 -20.45 61.45 28.63
CA ASN A 301 -20.24 60.74 27.35
C ASN A 301 -19.40 59.45 27.52
N ASP A 302 -18.96 59.15 28.74
CA ASP A 302 -17.87 58.22 29.03
C ASP A 302 -18.43 56.79 29.26
N ALA A 303 -19.55 56.65 30.00
CA ALA A 303 -20.30 55.40 30.14
C ALA A 303 -21.44 55.23 29.11
N LEU A 304 -21.16 55.46 27.82
CA LEU A 304 -22.17 55.41 26.76
C LEU A 304 -22.79 54.02 26.66
N ARG A 305 -24.13 53.98 26.58
CA ARG A 305 -24.93 52.77 26.34
C ARG A 305 -25.83 52.98 25.13
N PRO A 306 -25.84 52.06 24.15
CA PRO A 306 -26.88 52.05 23.13
C PRO A 306 -28.26 52.03 23.79
N GLN A 307 -29.14 52.93 23.34
CA GLN A 307 -30.50 53.05 23.85
C GLN A 307 -31.50 52.85 22.72
N SER A 308 -32.55 52.10 23.00
CA SER A 308 -33.74 51.97 22.16
C SER A 308 -34.86 52.92 22.64
N PRO A 309 -35.84 53.25 21.79
CA PRO A 309 -37.02 54.04 22.17
C PRO A 309 -37.83 53.41 23.32
N ALA A 310 -38.59 54.25 24.03
CA ALA A 310 -39.38 53.83 25.18
C ALA A 310 -40.56 52.90 24.82
N SER A 311 -41.10 52.22 25.84
CA SER A 311 -42.19 51.23 25.68
C SER A 311 -43.39 51.81 24.93
N GLY A 312 -43.83 51.09 23.87
CA GLY A 312 -44.94 51.49 22.99
C GLY A 312 -44.52 52.08 21.64
N ASP A 313 -43.23 52.34 21.41
CA ASP A 313 -42.67 52.65 20.07
C ASP A 313 -42.59 51.35 19.22
N PRO A 314 -42.94 51.38 17.92
CA PRO A 314 -42.72 50.26 17.01
C PRO A 314 -41.26 49.72 16.94
N ASN A 315 -40.28 50.52 17.34
CA ASN A 315 -38.86 50.17 17.43
C ASN A 315 -38.37 49.96 18.87
N HIS A 316 -39.28 49.77 19.83
CA HIS A 316 -38.92 49.52 21.22
C HIS A 316 -38.02 48.27 21.33
N GLN A 317 -36.90 48.39 22.04
CA GLN A 317 -35.89 47.32 22.22
C GLN A 317 -35.15 46.87 20.94
N HIS A 318 -35.12 47.71 19.89
CA HIS A 318 -34.34 47.45 18.69
C HIS A 318 -33.00 48.22 18.72
N PHE A 319 -31.89 47.50 18.58
CA PHE A 319 -30.51 48.02 18.58
C PHE A 319 -29.90 47.95 17.16
N ASP A 320 -30.56 48.63 16.21
CA ASP A 320 -30.23 48.59 14.78
C ASP A 320 -29.42 49.83 14.38
N TYR A 321 -28.10 49.80 14.64
CA TYR A 321 -27.20 50.92 14.33
C TYR A 321 -26.39 50.68 13.03
N THR A 322 -26.16 51.76 12.28
CA THR A 322 -25.24 51.75 11.12
C THR A 322 -23.82 51.44 11.57
N PHE A 323 -23.11 50.59 10.81
CA PHE A 323 -21.71 50.25 11.03
C PHE A 323 -20.94 50.53 9.75
N ASN A 324 -20.00 51.48 9.83
CA ASN A 324 -19.17 51.93 8.71
C ASN A 324 -17.73 51.44 8.81
N ASP A 325 -17.34 50.82 9.93
CA ASP A 325 -15.98 50.33 10.18
C ASP A 325 -14.93 51.45 10.02
N THR A 326 -15.26 52.61 10.61
CA THR A 326 -14.59 53.89 10.34
C THR A 326 -13.16 53.90 10.90
N TRP A 327 -12.93 53.29 12.06
CA TRP A 327 -11.59 53.19 12.65
C TRP A 327 -10.61 52.39 11.80
N ARG A 328 -11.10 51.41 11.01
CA ARG A 328 -10.25 50.58 10.14
C ARG A 328 -10.05 51.21 8.77
N THR A 329 -11.08 51.88 8.25
CA THR A 329 -11.10 52.44 6.88
C THR A 329 -10.56 53.86 6.79
N ASN A 330 -10.43 54.57 7.91
CA ASN A 330 -9.87 55.92 7.95
C ASN A 330 -8.38 55.93 8.32
N ALA A 331 -7.55 56.58 7.50
CA ALA A 331 -6.12 56.72 7.76
C ALA A 331 -5.77 57.66 8.93
N SER A 332 -6.72 58.52 9.34
CA SER A 332 -6.55 59.46 10.46
C SER A 332 -7.14 58.87 11.75
N ALA A 333 -6.30 58.58 12.75
CA ALA A 333 -6.72 58.09 14.05
C ALA A 333 -7.24 59.22 14.96
N THR A 334 -8.28 59.94 14.54
CA THR A 334 -8.95 60.93 15.39
C THR A 334 -9.99 60.26 16.28
N GLN A 335 -10.31 60.89 17.42
CA GLN A 335 -11.30 60.37 18.38
C GLN A 335 -12.63 60.07 17.70
N ALA A 336 -13.09 61.03 16.89
CA ALA A 336 -14.34 60.92 16.14
C ALA A 336 -14.36 59.72 15.16
N ASN A 337 -13.21 59.33 14.60
CA ASN A 337 -13.14 58.16 13.71
C ASN A 337 -13.12 56.84 14.49
N LEU A 338 -12.57 56.85 15.71
CA LEU A 338 -12.46 55.68 16.59
C LEU A 338 -13.78 55.40 17.31
N ASP A 339 -14.56 56.45 17.59
CA ASP A 339 -15.89 56.37 18.22
C ASP A 339 -17.04 56.27 17.21
N ALA A 340 -16.76 56.43 15.92
CA ALA A 340 -17.78 56.55 14.87
C ALA A 340 -18.79 55.41 14.86
N ASP A 341 -18.38 54.20 15.25
CA ASP A 341 -19.25 53.03 15.32
C ASP A 341 -19.34 52.43 16.74
N VAL A 342 -19.25 53.25 17.80
CA VAL A 342 -19.34 52.79 19.20
C VAL A 342 -20.67 52.08 19.54
N ASN A 343 -21.80 52.57 19.01
CA ASN A 343 -23.11 51.95 19.27
C ASN A 343 -23.23 50.51 18.73
N PRO A 344 -22.93 50.23 17.45
CA PRO A 344 -22.94 48.85 16.96
C PRO A 344 -21.87 47.97 17.61
N VAL A 345 -20.73 48.52 18.04
CA VAL A 345 -19.69 47.79 18.79
C VAL A 345 -20.19 47.32 20.16
N ILE A 346 -20.76 48.22 20.97
CA ILE A 346 -21.32 47.85 22.28
C ILE A 346 -22.48 46.85 22.12
N THR A 347 -23.28 47.03 21.06
CA THR A 347 -24.37 46.09 20.72
C THR A 347 -23.81 44.71 20.37
N GLN A 348 -22.66 44.64 19.68
CA GLN A 348 -21.97 43.38 19.37
C GLN A 348 -21.40 42.71 20.62
N LEU A 349 -20.74 43.48 21.52
CA LEU A 349 -20.24 42.99 22.80
C LEU A 349 -21.36 42.39 23.64
N PHE A 350 -22.47 43.12 23.76
CA PHE A 350 -23.66 42.64 24.45
C PHE A 350 -24.18 41.32 23.88
N TYR A 351 -24.24 41.20 22.55
CA TYR A 351 -24.66 39.97 21.88
C TYR A 351 -23.72 38.81 22.18
N TYR A 352 -22.40 38.95 21.98
CA TYR A 352 -21.45 37.87 22.20
C TYR A 352 -21.38 37.44 23.67
N THR A 353 -21.40 38.36 24.62
CA THR A 353 -21.40 38.03 26.06
C THR A 353 -22.65 37.22 26.44
N ASN A 354 -23.81 37.57 25.91
CA ASN A 354 -25.05 36.81 26.11
C ASN A 354 -25.02 35.44 25.38
N VAL A 355 -24.43 35.37 24.18
CA VAL A 355 -24.21 34.09 23.47
C VAL A 355 -23.32 33.16 24.28
N MET A 356 -22.27 33.68 24.91
CA MET A 356 -21.38 32.90 25.78
C MET A 356 -22.11 32.40 27.03
N HIS A 357 -22.91 33.26 27.67
CA HIS A 357 -23.78 32.83 28.77
C HIS A 357 -24.65 31.64 28.37
N ASP A 358 -25.46 31.77 27.30
CA ASP A 358 -26.41 30.72 26.91
C ASP A 358 -25.69 29.44 26.46
N TYR A 359 -24.56 29.57 25.75
CA TYR A 359 -23.71 28.45 25.33
C TYR A 359 -23.16 27.66 26.53
N LEU A 360 -22.59 28.34 27.52
CA LEU A 360 -22.01 27.69 28.69
C LEU A 360 -23.07 27.18 29.67
N TYR A 361 -24.22 27.84 29.73
CA TYR A 361 -25.37 27.35 30.49
C TYR A 361 -25.79 25.97 29.99
N ASP A 362 -25.88 25.76 28.67
CA ASP A 362 -26.24 24.46 28.09
C ASP A 362 -25.21 23.36 28.36
N LEU A 363 -23.96 23.73 28.68
CA LEU A 363 -22.89 22.82 29.12
C LEU A 363 -22.86 22.62 30.65
N GLY A 364 -23.76 23.26 31.38
CA GLY A 364 -23.90 23.13 32.83
C GLY A 364 -23.09 24.14 33.64
N PHE A 365 -22.72 25.28 33.08
CA PHE A 365 -22.36 26.48 33.86
C PHE A 365 -23.63 27.28 34.16
N ASP A 366 -24.41 26.76 35.11
CA ASP A 366 -25.73 27.26 35.52
C ASP A 366 -25.66 28.01 36.86
N GLU A 367 -26.82 28.41 37.37
CA GLU A 367 -26.93 29.20 38.61
C GLU A 367 -26.29 28.50 39.81
N ALA A 368 -26.54 27.19 39.99
CA ALA A 368 -25.95 26.40 41.06
C ALA A 368 -24.42 26.25 40.91
N SER A 369 -23.94 26.31 39.67
CA SER A 369 -22.53 26.31 39.30
C SER A 369 -21.91 27.71 39.29
N ARG A 370 -22.63 28.73 39.81
CA ARG A 370 -22.15 30.11 40.00
C ARG A 370 -21.90 30.83 38.67
N ASN A 371 -22.84 30.73 37.73
CA ASN A 371 -22.84 31.53 36.52
C ASN A 371 -23.12 33.02 36.81
N PHE A 372 -23.25 33.84 35.77
CA PHE A 372 -23.33 35.30 35.89
C PHE A 372 -24.74 35.80 35.57
N GLN A 373 -25.56 36.04 36.59
CA GLN A 373 -26.96 36.45 36.42
C GLN A 373 -27.44 37.44 37.50
N VAL A 374 -28.25 38.42 37.12
CA VAL A 374 -28.94 39.31 38.08
C VAL A 374 -29.92 38.50 38.93
N ASN A 375 -30.70 37.63 38.29
CA ASN A 375 -31.73 36.82 38.91
C ASN A 375 -31.56 35.36 38.53
N ASN A 376 -31.38 34.51 39.54
CA ASN A 376 -31.18 33.07 39.40
C ASN A 376 -32.50 32.29 39.39
N PHE A 377 -33.65 32.97 39.41
CA PHE A 377 -34.99 32.36 39.37
C PHE A 377 -35.25 31.29 40.45
N GLY A 378 -34.53 31.37 41.58
CA GLY A 378 -34.59 30.37 42.65
C GLY A 378 -33.91 29.03 42.33
N ARG A 379 -33.00 28.97 41.35
CA ARG A 379 -32.35 27.72 40.88
C ARG A 379 -31.03 27.38 41.58
N GLY A 380 -30.55 28.21 42.49
CA GLY A 380 -29.30 28.01 43.23
C GLY A 380 -28.32 29.16 43.02
N GLY A 381 -27.15 29.08 43.66
CA GLY A 381 -26.12 30.11 43.62
C GLY A 381 -26.54 31.45 44.21
N SER A 382 -25.71 32.46 43.99
CA SER A 382 -25.89 33.84 44.45
C SER A 382 -26.02 34.74 43.22
N GLY A 383 -27.22 35.23 42.93
CA GLY A 383 -27.43 36.16 41.81
C GLY A 383 -26.92 37.57 42.12
N ASN A 384 -27.33 38.53 41.28
CA ASN A 384 -26.88 39.93 41.27
C ASN A 384 -25.44 40.09 40.78
N ASP A 385 -25.01 39.23 39.85
CA ASP A 385 -23.67 39.25 39.28
C ASP A 385 -23.62 39.14 37.75
N PRO A 386 -24.38 39.94 36.99
CA PRO A 386 -24.23 39.99 35.53
C PRO A 386 -22.80 40.41 35.16
N VAL A 387 -22.34 40.00 33.98
CA VAL A 387 -21.07 40.48 33.44
C VAL A 387 -21.16 41.98 33.12
N LEU A 388 -20.28 42.77 33.72
CA LEU A 388 -20.04 44.15 33.32
C LEU A 388 -19.10 44.14 32.12
N ALA A 389 -19.60 44.41 30.92
CA ALA A 389 -18.84 44.31 29.68
C ALA A 389 -18.51 45.71 29.14
N GLU A 390 -17.24 46.10 29.26
CA GLU A 390 -16.71 47.42 28.96
C GLU A 390 -16.06 47.41 27.57
N ALA A 391 -16.65 48.14 26.62
CA ALA A 391 -16.10 48.35 25.28
C ALA A 391 -15.17 49.56 25.26
N GLN A 392 -14.10 49.48 24.47
CA GLN A 392 -13.11 50.56 24.30
C GLN A 392 -12.57 51.08 25.64
N ASP A 393 -12.33 50.16 26.58
CA ASP A 393 -11.93 50.52 27.94
C ASP A 393 -10.57 51.24 27.97
N GLY A 394 -10.49 52.38 28.68
CA GLY A 394 -9.25 53.14 28.88
C GLY A 394 -8.68 53.81 27.62
N TRP A 395 -9.55 54.13 26.66
CA TRP A 395 -9.24 54.75 25.37
C TRP A 395 -9.23 56.30 25.45
N ASP A 396 -8.10 56.96 25.76
CA ASP A 396 -7.93 58.43 25.59
C ASP A 396 -6.67 58.75 24.77
N LEU A 397 -6.80 59.59 23.73
CA LEU A 397 -5.79 59.91 22.70
C LEU A 397 -4.47 60.48 23.27
N GLY A 398 -3.51 59.60 23.59
CA GLY A 398 -2.11 60.01 23.84
C GLY A 398 -1.21 58.96 24.48
N CYS A 399 -0.57 58.11 23.67
CA CYS A 399 0.49 57.19 24.12
C CYS A 399 1.86 57.89 24.13
N LEU A 400 2.33 58.35 25.29
CA LEU A 400 3.75 58.68 25.54
C LEU A 400 4.14 58.26 26.96
N ASP A 401 5.04 57.28 27.04
CA ASP A 401 6.09 57.00 28.04
C ASP A 401 5.85 57.33 29.55
N ASP A 402 5.87 56.27 30.36
CA ASP A 402 6.22 56.09 31.77
C ASP A 402 6.63 57.32 32.62
N ALA A 403 5.66 58.12 33.09
CA ALA A 403 5.91 59.09 34.17
C ALA A 403 4.92 59.00 35.35
N THR A 404 5.49 58.76 36.53
CA THR A 404 4.89 58.83 37.88
C THR A 404 4.66 60.30 38.31
N PRO A 405 3.65 60.65 39.14
CA PRO A 405 2.75 59.79 39.93
C PRO A 405 1.46 59.37 39.21
N PRO A 406 0.84 58.26 39.65
CA PRO A 406 -0.09 57.46 38.86
C PRO A 406 -1.44 58.17 38.71
N ASN A 407 -2.25 57.70 37.75
CA ASN A 407 -3.73 57.67 37.70
C ASN A 407 -4.24 58.00 36.28
N LYS A 408 -4.95 57.03 35.67
CA LYS A 408 -5.75 57.01 34.41
C LYS A 408 -5.22 55.98 33.39
N ILE A 409 -6.08 54.99 33.12
CA ILE A 409 -5.87 53.76 32.33
C ILE A 409 -5.58 54.10 30.86
N ARG A 410 -4.69 53.33 30.22
CA ARG A 410 -4.12 53.57 28.87
C ARG A 410 -3.76 52.24 28.17
N CYS A 411 -4.74 51.45 27.74
CA CYS A 411 -4.53 50.06 27.28
C CYS A 411 -5.00 49.82 25.84
N THR A 412 -4.09 49.37 24.96
CA THR A 412 -4.42 48.81 23.64
C THR A 412 -3.79 47.44 23.48
N ASN A 413 -4.24 46.66 22.50
CA ASN A 413 -3.70 45.34 22.17
C ASN A 413 -3.83 44.30 23.31
N ASN A 414 -4.92 44.37 24.06
CA ASN A 414 -5.21 43.38 25.10
C ASN A 414 -6.72 43.31 25.39
N ALA A 415 -7.11 42.43 26.31
CA ALA A 415 -8.38 42.44 27.02
C ALA A 415 -8.14 41.82 28.41
N ASN A 416 -9.11 41.90 29.31
CA ASN A 416 -9.04 41.16 30.57
C ASN A 416 -10.43 40.85 31.15
N PHE A 417 -10.47 39.88 32.07
CA PHE A 417 -11.67 39.51 32.81
C PHE A 417 -11.41 39.32 34.31
N GLY A 418 -11.87 40.27 35.12
CA GLY A 418 -11.81 40.19 36.58
C GLY A 418 -12.99 39.39 37.15
N THR A 419 -12.70 38.28 37.83
CA THR A 419 -13.75 37.39 38.38
C THR A 419 -13.77 37.38 39.92
N PRO A 420 -14.67 38.13 40.56
CA PRO A 420 -14.91 38.00 41.98
C PRO A 420 -15.76 36.74 42.28
N GLY A 421 -15.93 36.45 43.57
CA GLY A 421 -16.79 35.36 44.03
C GLY A 421 -18.25 35.51 43.58
N ASP A 422 -19.00 34.42 43.68
CA ASP A 422 -20.43 34.32 43.36
C ASP A 422 -21.26 35.44 44.02
N GLY A 423 -22.19 36.03 43.26
CA GLY A 423 -23.03 37.15 43.71
C GLY A 423 -22.37 38.54 43.65
N THR A 424 -21.16 38.64 43.11
CA THR A 424 -20.55 39.91 42.70
C THR A 424 -20.27 39.88 41.21
N SER A 425 -20.68 40.93 40.48
CA SER A 425 -20.48 41.02 39.04
C SER A 425 -19.01 40.91 38.65
N PRO A 426 -18.65 40.01 37.70
CA PRO A 426 -17.36 40.08 37.05
C PRO A 426 -17.32 41.24 36.04
N ARG A 427 -16.11 41.61 35.64
CA ARG A 427 -15.86 42.68 34.68
C ARG A 427 -15.01 42.19 33.53
N MET A 428 -15.50 42.37 32.31
CA MET A 428 -14.80 42.13 31.05
C MET A 428 -14.42 43.47 30.44
N GLN A 429 -13.13 43.71 30.24
CA GLN A 429 -12.62 44.96 29.67
C GLN A 429 -12.04 44.69 28.28
N MET A 430 -12.68 45.24 27.25
CA MET A 430 -12.31 45.07 25.85
C MET A 430 -11.61 46.33 25.34
N TYR A 431 -10.39 46.17 24.80
CA TYR A 431 -9.61 47.31 24.31
C TYR A 431 -9.63 47.44 22.79
N MET A 432 -9.17 48.61 22.33
CA MET A 432 -8.78 48.83 20.94
C MET A 432 -7.44 48.14 20.64
N TRP A 433 -7.29 47.67 19.40
CA TRP A 433 -6.10 46.96 18.92
C TRP A 433 -5.49 47.71 17.75
N GLN A 434 -4.17 47.89 17.79
CA GLN A 434 -3.34 48.38 16.69
C GLN A 434 -1.99 47.63 16.71
N PRO A 435 -1.95 46.37 16.24
CA PRO A 435 -0.69 45.67 16.04
C PRO A 435 0.23 46.47 15.10
N PRO A 436 1.57 46.38 15.25
CA PRO A 436 2.51 47.11 14.41
C PRO A 436 2.23 46.92 12.91
N GLY A 437 2.05 48.03 12.20
CA GLY A 437 1.80 48.03 10.75
C GLY A 437 0.39 47.61 10.31
N ARG A 438 -0.58 47.52 11.23
CA ARG A 438 -1.98 47.20 10.93
C ARG A 438 -2.91 48.39 11.26
N PRO A 439 -4.07 48.51 10.57
CA PRO A 439 -5.10 49.48 10.96
C PRO A 439 -5.73 49.09 12.31
N TYR A 440 -6.40 50.04 12.95
CA TYR A 440 -7.10 49.79 14.20
C TYR A 440 -8.21 48.73 14.03
N ARG A 441 -8.45 47.97 15.10
CA ARG A 441 -9.55 47.01 15.25
C ARG A 441 -10.12 47.13 16.66
N ASP A 442 -11.41 46.90 16.82
CA ASP A 442 -12.07 46.90 18.12
C ASP A 442 -12.19 45.46 18.63
N GLY A 443 -11.63 45.15 19.80
CA GLY A 443 -11.67 43.80 20.37
C GLY A 443 -13.09 43.32 20.65
N SER A 444 -14.04 44.23 20.82
CA SER A 444 -15.46 43.91 21.05
C SER A 444 -16.16 43.29 19.83
N LEU A 445 -15.50 43.27 18.67
CA LEU A 445 -15.96 42.59 17.46
C LEU A 445 -15.33 41.20 17.26
N ASP A 446 -14.42 40.81 18.15
CA ASP A 446 -13.71 39.54 18.10
C ASP A 446 -14.35 38.53 19.06
N GLY A 447 -15.12 37.60 18.49
CA GLY A 447 -15.78 36.55 19.24
C GLY A 447 -14.79 35.66 20.00
N ASP A 448 -13.54 35.54 19.53
CA ASP A 448 -12.53 34.75 20.24
C ASP A 448 -12.08 35.40 21.51
N VAL A 449 -11.69 36.67 21.43
CA VAL A 449 -11.20 37.41 22.58
C VAL A 449 -12.29 37.45 23.64
N ILE A 450 -13.55 37.68 23.26
CA ILE A 450 -14.68 37.66 24.19
C ILE A 450 -14.89 36.27 24.81
N ALA A 451 -14.80 35.20 24.03
CA ALA A 451 -14.94 33.85 24.55
C ALA A 451 -13.78 33.44 25.47
N HIS A 452 -12.56 33.87 25.14
CA HIS A 452 -11.37 33.74 25.98
C HIS A 452 -11.56 34.46 27.31
N GLU A 453 -11.90 35.74 27.29
CA GLU A 453 -12.14 36.52 28.51
C GLU A 453 -13.24 35.91 29.37
N TYR A 454 -14.36 35.50 28.76
CA TYR A 454 -15.44 34.83 29.48
C TYR A 454 -14.96 33.50 30.12
N GLY A 455 -14.02 32.81 29.46
CA GLY A 455 -13.40 31.57 29.95
C GLY A 455 -12.60 31.74 31.24
N HIS A 456 -12.00 32.91 31.50
CA HIS A 456 -11.42 33.22 32.80
C HIS A 456 -12.49 33.25 33.89
N GLY A 457 -13.67 33.80 33.57
CA GLY A 457 -14.84 33.76 34.43
C GLY A 457 -15.27 32.34 34.78
N VAL A 458 -15.38 31.49 33.76
CA VAL A 458 -15.81 30.09 33.92
C VAL A 458 -14.83 29.31 34.79
N SER A 459 -13.55 29.32 34.45
CA SER A 459 -12.52 28.58 35.19
C SER A 459 -12.44 29.05 36.65
N SER A 460 -12.53 30.36 36.89
CA SER A 460 -12.54 30.94 38.24
C SER A 460 -13.76 30.54 39.08
N ARG A 461 -14.94 30.41 38.46
CA ARG A 461 -16.19 30.03 39.14
C ARG A 461 -16.36 28.51 39.31
N LEU A 462 -15.79 27.69 38.42
CA LEU A 462 -15.95 26.24 38.46
C LEU A 462 -14.85 25.53 39.27
N VAL A 463 -13.58 25.85 39.02
CA VAL A 463 -12.44 25.15 39.62
C VAL A 463 -12.39 25.40 41.12
N GLY A 464 -12.08 24.34 41.89
CA GLY A 464 -11.99 24.43 43.35
C GLY A 464 -13.30 24.86 44.03
N GLY A 465 -14.44 24.77 43.34
CA GLY A 465 -15.73 25.23 43.86
C GLY A 465 -15.89 26.75 43.85
N GLY A 466 -15.25 27.46 42.92
CA GLY A 466 -15.22 28.93 42.87
C GLY A 466 -13.98 29.55 43.49
N ASN A 467 -12.90 28.76 43.59
CA ASN A 467 -11.60 29.19 44.09
C ASN A 467 -10.53 28.51 43.24
N LEU A 468 -10.19 29.14 42.12
CA LEU A 468 -9.13 28.65 41.22
C LEU A 468 -7.76 28.65 41.91
N GLY A 469 -7.49 29.62 42.81
CA GLY A 469 -6.20 29.80 43.45
C GLY A 469 -5.18 30.53 42.57
N ASP A 470 -3.90 30.46 42.97
CA ASP A 470 -2.78 31.12 42.30
C ASP A 470 -1.57 30.19 42.23
N GLY A 471 -0.78 30.31 41.17
CA GLY A 471 0.38 29.46 40.89
C GLY A 471 0.79 29.50 39.41
N PRO A 472 2.05 29.18 39.06
CA PRO A 472 2.54 29.30 37.69
C PRO A 472 1.85 28.34 36.71
N GLN A 473 1.48 27.12 37.14
CA GLN A 473 0.67 26.22 36.31
C GLN A 473 -0.81 26.57 36.40
N THR A 474 -1.32 26.95 37.57
CA THR A 474 -2.71 27.37 37.77
C THR A 474 -3.08 28.54 36.85
N GLY A 475 -2.25 29.60 36.79
CA GLY A 475 -2.47 30.72 35.89
C GLY A 475 -2.39 30.30 34.42
N ALA A 476 -1.44 29.44 34.05
CA ALA A 476 -1.33 28.90 32.69
C ALA A 476 -2.55 28.05 32.29
N LEU A 477 -3.13 27.28 33.21
CA LEU A 477 -4.37 26.56 32.97
C LEU A 477 -5.54 27.52 32.78
N GLY A 478 -5.60 28.62 33.54
CA GLY A 478 -6.57 29.71 33.32
C GLY A 478 -6.55 30.20 31.87
N GLU A 479 -5.38 30.57 31.36
CA GLU A 479 -5.19 30.95 29.95
C GLU A 479 -5.59 29.84 28.97
N GLY A 480 -5.16 28.60 29.25
CA GLY A 480 -5.42 27.46 28.38
C GLY A 480 -6.91 27.06 28.32
N TRP A 481 -7.65 27.14 29.43
CA TRP A 481 -9.10 26.91 29.45
C TRP A 481 -9.85 28.01 28.72
N SER A 482 -9.40 29.26 28.84
CA SER A 482 -9.96 30.39 28.10
C SER A 482 -9.82 30.20 26.59
N ASP A 483 -8.63 29.85 26.09
CA ASP A 483 -8.42 29.51 24.68
C ASP A 483 -9.26 28.29 24.25
N THR A 484 -9.35 27.28 25.12
CA THR A 484 -10.17 26.09 24.90
C THR A 484 -11.64 26.43 24.70
N ILE A 485 -12.21 27.28 25.55
CA ILE A 485 -13.60 27.71 25.43
C ILE A 485 -13.81 28.48 24.12
N SER A 486 -12.85 29.34 23.75
CA SER A 486 -12.86 30.10 22.49
C SER A 486 -12.94 29.20 21.27
N PHE A 487 -11.92 28.37 21.05
CA PHE A 487 -11.83 27.55 19.84
C PHE A 487 -12.92 26.47 19.79
N LEU A 488 -13.44 26.03 20.96
CA LEU A 488 -14.58 25.11 20.98
C LEU A 488 -15.88 25.82 20.62
N LYS A 489 -16.08 27.08 21.01
CA LYS A 489 -17.28 27.85 20.67
C LYS A 489 -17.34 28.12 19.17
N TRP A 490 -16.22 28.55 18.58
CA TRP A 490 -16.16 28.99 17.19
C TRP A 490 -15.75 27.89 16.21
N GLY A 491 -15.16 26.80 16.72
CA GLY A 491 -14.88 25.60 15.95
C GLY A 491 -13.65 25.70 15.06
N ASP A 492 -12.71 26.57 15.40
CA ASP A 492 -11.46 26.82 14.66
C ASP A 492 -10.22 26.46 15.49
N ALA A 493 -9.02 26.78 14.99
CA ALA A 493 -7.72 26.40 15.60
C ALA A 493 -6.89 27.61 16.05
N THR A 494 -7.38 28.82 15.77
CA THR A 494 -6.68 30.08 15.97
C THR A 494 -7.49 30.92 16.96
N VAL A 495 -6.83 31.80 17.70
CA VAL A 495 -7.49 32.71 18.64
C VAL A 495 -6.97 34.11 18.37
N GLY A 496 -7.90 35.05 18.12
CA GLY A 496 -7.58 36.47 17.98
C GLY A 496 -6.95 36.83 16.63
N GLU A 497 -7.21 36.06 15.58
CA GLU A 497 -6.81 36.38 14.22
C GLU A 497 -7.44 37.66 13.70
N TYR A 498 -8.65 38.01 14.18
CA TYR A 498 -9.23 39.30 13.87
C TYR A 498 -8.42 40.41 14.53
N VAL A 499 -8.29 40.50 15.85
CA VAL A 499 -7.58 41.64 16.45
C VAL A 499 -6.11 41.78 16.02
N THR A 500 -5.43 40.68 15.67
CA THR A 500 -4.03 40.71 15.19
C THR A 500 -3.89 40.89 13.68
N GLY A 501 -4.90 40.52 12.89
CA GLY A 501 -4.81 40.37 11.44
C GLY A 501 -3.90 39.22 11.00
N ASN A 502 -3.57 38.29 11.90
CA ASN A 502 -2.74 37.12 11.64
C ASN A 502 -3.62 35.85 11.60
N THR A 503 -4.02 35.44 10.41
CA THR A 503 -4.87 34.26 10.21
C THR A 503 -4.13 32.93 10.39
N SER A 504 -2.81 32.94 10.53
CA SER A 504 -2.00 31.72 10.64
C SER A 504 -1.84 31.24 12.07
N THR A 505 -1.69 32.15 13.04
CA THR A 505 -1.52 31.79 14.46
C THR A 505 -2.26 32.72 15.42
N GLY A 506 -2.94 33.75 14.91
CA GLY A 506 -3.62 34.74 15.74
C GLY A 506 -2.65 35.45 16.66
N ILE A 507 -3.01 35.54 17.93
CA ILE A 507 -2.15 36.08 19.01
C ILE A 507 -1.20 35.04 19.61
N ARG A 508 -1.48 33.75 19.39
CA ARG A 508 -0.70 32.65 19.96
C ARG A 508 0.49 32.32 19.07
N SER A 509 1.39 31.48 19.59
CA SER A 509 2.65 31.21 18.90
C SER A 509 2.56 30.22 17.76
N GLN A 510 1.56 29.35 17.83
CA GLN A 510 1.20 28.33 16.86
C GLN A 510 -0.34 28.23 16.84
N ALA A 511 -0.92 27.84 15.71
CA ALA A 511 -2.31 27.38 15.71
C ALA A 511 -2.40 26.03 16.43
N TYR A 512 -3.52 25.74 17.09
CA TYR A 512 -3.62 24.57 17.96
C TYR A 512 -3.63 23.24 17.22
N ASP A 513 -4.12 23.21 15.98
CA ASP A 513 -4.14 22.05 15.08
C ASP A 513 -2.73 21.60 14.63
N THR A 514 -1.76 22.51 14.71
CA THR A 514 -0.37 22.29 14.29
C THR A 514 0.62 22.47 15.45
N SER A 515 0.12 22.75 16.66
CA SER A 515 0.95 23.04 17.82
C SER A 515 1.78 21.83 18.25
N THR A 516 3.08 22.06 18.42
CA THR A 516 4.05 21.07 18.90
C THR A 516 4.36 21.20 20.40
N GLU A 517 3.71 22.11 21.11
CA GLU A 517 3.95 22.35 22.55
C GLU A 517 3.64 21.09 23.38
N LYS A 518 4.52 20.77 24.33
CA LYS A 518 4.39 19.63 25.25
C LYS A 518 4.66 20.10 26.67
N TRP A 519 4.11 19.43 27.67
CA TRP A 519 4.29 19.81 29.07
C TRP A 519 5.75 19.81 29.53
N GLY A 520 6.62 19.01 28.89
CA GLY A 520 8.06 19.04 29.12
C GLY A 520 8.76 20.37 28.77
N THR A 521 8.12 21.26 27.98
CA THR A 521 8.64 22.61 27.67
C THR A 521 8.15 23.68 28.64
N PHE A 522 7.37 23.29 29.67
CA PHE A 522 6.85 24.19 30.69
C PHE A 522 8.00 24.94 31.38
N ASN A 523 7.88 26.27 31.43
CA ASN A 523 8.83 27.12 32.11
C ASN A 523 8.13 28.37 32.66
N PRO A 524 8.09 28.59 33.99
CA PRO A 524 7.45 29.76 34.58
C PRO A 524 7.93 31.09 34.00
N ALA A 525 9.19 31.17 33.56
CA ALA A 525 9.77 32.40 32.99
C ALA A 525 9.17 32.80 31.64
N ARG A 526 8.47 31.89 30.93
CA ARG A 526 7.80 32.19 29.64
C ARG A 526 6.42 32.84 29.83
N GLY A 527 5.93 32.95 31.06
CA GLY A 527 4.63 33.54 31.39
C GLY A 527 3.45 32.59 31.20
N VAL A 528 2.30 32.97 31.75
CA VAL A 528 1.10 32.12 31.78
C VAL A 528 0.53 31.84 30.40
N HIS A 529 0.49 32.85 29.50
CA HIS A 529 -0.03 32.69 28.14
C HIS A 529 0.74 31.62 27.34
N ARG A 530 2.08 31.69 27.33
CA ARG A 530 2.93 30.74 26.60
C ARG A 530 2.82 29.32 27.13
N ASN A 531 2.67 29.18 28.44
CA ASN A 531 2.47 27.86 29.03
C ASN A 531 1.03 27.37 28.81
N GLY A 532 0.02 28.26 28.81
CA GLY A 532 -1.37 27.91 28.56
C GLY A 532 -1.63 27.31 27.17
N GLU A 533 -0.82 27.69 26.17
CA GLU A 533 -0.81 27.05 24.86
C GLU A 533 -0.58 25.52 24.93
N ILE A 534 0.16 25.01 25.94
CA ILE A 534 0.35 23.57 26.17
C ILE A 534 -0.98 22.89 26.50
N TRP A 535 -1.75 23.49 27.41
CA TRP A 535 -3.04 22.92 27.85
C TRP A 535 -4.07 22.99 26.72
N ALA A 536 -4.19 24.16 26.08
CA ALA A 536 -5.10 24.36 24.95
C ALA A 536 -4.79 23.41 23.79
N ALA A 537 -3.52 23.22 23.42
CA ALA A 537 -3.12 22.24 22.40
C ALA A 537 -3.46 20.79 22.80
N THR A 538 -3.29 20.44 24.07
CA THR A 538 -3.66 19.10 24.57
C THR A 538 -5.16 18.86 24.45
N VAL A 539 -5.99 19.83 24.82
CA VAL A 539 -7.45 19.71 24.69
C VAL A 539 -7.87 19.73 23.21
N TYR A 540 -7.14 20.45 22.36
CA TYR A 540 -7.36 20.43 20.92
C TYR A 540 -7.15 19.03 20.33
N ASP A 541 -6.16 18.26 20.79
CA ASP A 541 -5.99 16.85 20.38
C ASP A 541 -7.18 15.97 20.78
N ILE A 542 -7.83 16.26 21.93
CA ILE A 542 -9.08 15.58 22.34
C ILE A 542 -10.20 15.96 21.36
N ARG A 543 -10.31 17.24 21.00
CA ARG A 543 -11.27 17.75 20.00
C ARG A 543 -11.07 17.08 18.64
N GLU A 544 -9.84 16.91 18.16
CA GLU A 544 -9.57 16.19 16.90
C GLU A 544 -9.99 14.72 17.00
N ALA A 545 -9.75 14.08 18.13
CA ALA A 545 -10.08 12.66 18.32
C ALA A 545 -11.57 12.38 18.52
N LYS A 546 -12.34 13.33 19.10
CA LYS A 546 -13.72 13.09 19.57
C LYS A 546 -14.76 14.10 19.08
N GLY A 547 -14.32 15.19 18.46
CA GLY A 547 -15.15 16.29 18.01
C GLY A 547 -15.43 17.34 19.10
N VAL A 548 -15.94 18.48 18.64
CA VAL A 548 -16.22 19.68 19.45
C VAL A 548 -17.24 19.40 20.56
N ALA A 549 -18.42 18.85 20.23
CA ALA A 549 -19.51 18.68 21.20
C ALA A 549 -19.13 17.78 22.39
N PHE A 550 -18.39 16.69 22.14
CA PHE A 550 -17.89 15.82 23.20
C PHE A 550 -16.91 16.58 24.11
N THR A 551 -15.97 17.29 23.50
CA THR A 551 -14.87 17.97 24.21
C THR A 551 -15.39 19.13 25.06
N GLN A 552 -16.37 19.89 24.57
CA GLN A 552 -17.04 20.97 25.30
C GLN A 552 -17.59 20.51 26.66
N GLN A 553 -18.42 19.47 26.65
CA GLN A 553 -19.02 18.95 27.88
C GLN A 553 -17.94 18.40 28.83
N LEU A 554 -16.97 17.66 28.27
CA LEU A 554 -15.89 17.06 29.04
C LEU A 554 -15.03 18.11 29.75
N VAL A 555 -14.72 19.24 29.09
CA VAL A 555 -13.90 20.32 29.67
C VAL A 555 -14.65 21.04 30.79
N VAL A 556 -15.93 21.38 30.60
CA VAL A 556 -16.72 22.08 31.62
C VAL A 556 -16.87 21.23 32.89
N ASP A 557 -17.19 19.95 32.75
CA ASP A 557 -17.28 19.05 33.90
C ASP A 557 -15.89 18.70 34.47
N GLY A 558 -14.85 18.68 33.62
CA GLY A 558 -13.46 18.53 34.04
C GLY A 558 -13.02 19.64 34.99
N MET A 559 -13.37 20.89 34.69
CA MET A 559 -13.12 22.03 35.58
C MET A 559 -13.83 21.89 36.93
N LYS A 560 -15.08 21.40 36.95
CA LYS A 560 -15.82 21.14 38.21
C LYS A 560 -15.15 20.07 39.08
N ASN A 561 -14.50 19.10 38.46
CA ASN A 561 -13.77 18.03 39.13
C ASN A 561 -12.34 18.44 39.54
N THR A 562 -11.86 19.58 39.09
CA THR A 562 -10.49 20.05 39.35
C THR A 562 -10.41 20.79 40.69
N VAL A 563 -9.37 20.48 41.47
CA VAL A 563 -9.11 21.11 42.78
C VAL A 563 -8.65 22.57 42.66
N SER A 564 -8.67 23.30 43.77
CA SER A 564 -8.07 24.65 43.86
C SER A 564 -6.54 24.58 43.73
N THR A 565 -5.94 25.63 43.18
CA THR A 565 -4.51 25.73 42.89
C THR A 565 -3.99 24.50 42.10
N PRO A 566 -4.64 24.13 40.99
CA PRO A 566 -4.30 22.91 40.27
C PRO A 566 -2.98 23.01 39.51
N SER A 567 -2.25 21.90 39.48
CA SER A 567 -1.26 21.60 38.44
C SER A 567 -1.94 21.07 37.18
N TYR A 568 -1.18 20.93 36.09
CA TYR A 568 -1.68 20.33 34.84
C TYR A 568 -2.20 18.90 35.06
N LEU A 569 -1.59 18.16 35.99
CA LEU A 569 -1.97 16.78 36.30
C LEU A 569 -3.30 16.74 37.07
N ASP A 570 -3.57 17.71 37.95
CA ASP A 570 -4.86 17.83 38.62
C ASP A 570 -5.99 18.13 37.61
N ALA A 571 -5.72 19.02 36.65
CA ALA A 571 -6.66 19.34 35.58
C ALA A 571 -6.90 18.15 34.63
N ARG A 572 -5.84 17.41 34.28
CA ARG A 572 -5.93 16.14 33.52
C ARG A 572 -6.84 15.15 34.24
N ASP A 573 -6.60 14.94 35.53
CA ASP A 573 -7.36 13.98 36.33
C ASP A 573 -8.83 14.43 36.48
N GLY A 574 -9.09 15.74 36.52
CA GLY A 574 -10.43 16.32 36.41
C GLY A 574 -11.15 15.94 35.12
N ILE A 575 -10.47 16.02 33.96
CA ILE A 575 -11.00 15.58 32.66
C ILE A 575 -11.24 14.06 32.64
N LEU A 576 -10.32 13.25 33.16
CA LEU A 576 -10.51 11.80 33.27
C LEU A 576 -11.71 11.45 34.15
N ALA A 577 -11.88 12.15 35.27
CA ALA A 577 -13.05 12.01 36.14
C ALA A 577 -14.35 12.41 35.44
N ALA A 578 -14.33 13.46 34.61
CA ALA A 578 -15.50 13.87 33.82
C ALA A 578 -15.90 12.79 32.81
N ASP A 579 -14.97 12.08 32.19
CA ASP A 579 -15.31 10.95 31.30
C ASP A 579 -15.89 9.76 32.07
N MET A 580 -15.45 9.54 33.32
CA MET A 580 -16.06 8.53 34.20
C MET A 580 -17.53 8.84 34.49
N THR A 581 -17.88 10.10 34.73
CA THR A 581 -19.27 10.50 35.02
C THR A 581 -20.12 10.61 33.77
N ASN A 582 -19.56 11.14 32.69
CA ASN A 582 -20.32 11.49 31.49
C ASN A 582 -20.50 10.29 30.56
N ASN A 583 -19.50 9.40 30.51
CA ASN A 583 -19.44 8.29 29.55
C ASN A 583 -19.09 6.94 30.20
N ALA A 584 -19.24 6.80 31.52
CA ALA A 584 -18.88 5.60 32.27
C ALA A 584 -17.42 5.14 32.05
N GLY A 585 -16.52 6.08 31.73
CA GLY A 585 -15.11 5.80 31.46
C GLY A 585 -14.83 5.19 30.09
N ALA A 586 -15.76 5.29 29.13
CA ALA A 586 -15.60 4.66 27.82
C ALA A 586 -14.40 5.20 27.01
N ASN A 587 -13.85 6.37 27.35
CA ASN A 587 -12.78 7.02 26.59
C ASN A 587 -11.46 7.13 27.36
N GLN A 588 -11.34 6.51 28.55
CA GLN A 588 -10.15 6.66 29.41
C GLN A 588 -8.84 6.38 28.68
N CYS A 589 -8.77 5.29 27.90
CA CYS A 589 -7.53 4.94 27.19
C CYS A 589 -7.17 5.91 26.07
N LEU A 590 -8.16 6.51 25.40
CA LEU A 590 -7.92 7.56 24.40
C LEU A 590 -7.43 8.85 25.07
N LEU A 591 -8.05 9.24 26.19
CA LEU A 591 -7.67 10.43 26.94
C LEU A 591 -6.25 10.28 27.51
N TRP A 592 -5.94 9.14 28.13
CA TRP A 592 -4.59 8.83 28.60
C TRP A 592 -3.54 8.92 27.48
N ARG A 593 -3.85 8.39 26.29
CA ARG A 593 -2.97 8.53 25.12
C ARG A 593 -2.71 9.98 24.75
N VAL A 594 -3.76 10.81 24.69
CA VAL A 594 -3.63 12.23 24.36
C VAL A 594 -2.75 12.96 25.38
N PHE A 595 -3.02 12.79 26.67
CA PHE A 595 -2.23 13.41 27.73
C PHE A 595 -0.78 12.91 27.74
N ALA A 596 -0.56 11.60 27.60
CA ALA A 596 0.77 11.00 27.49
C ALA A 596 1.53 11.54 26.27
N GLY A 597 0.89 11.68 25.11
CA GLY A 597 1.51 12.27 23.91
C GLY A 597 1.97 13.73 24.09
N ARG A 598 1.37 14.44 25.06
CA ARG A 598 1.75 15.81 25.47
C ARG A 598 2.63 15.85 26.73
N GLY A 599 3.14 14.70 27.20
CA GLY A 599 4.05 14.59 28.34
C GLY A 599 3.37 14.51 29.72
N MET A 600 2.05 14.37 29.78
CA MET A 600 1.25 14.24 31.01
C MET A 600 0.80 12.79 31.25
N GLY A 601 1.68 11.83 31.00
CA GLY A 601 1.45 10.39 31.12
C GLY A 601 1.29 9.86 32.54
N ALA A 602 1.17 8.54 32.67
CA ALA A 602 0.83 7.86 33.92
C ALA A 602 1.83 8.10 35.05
N ASN A 603 3.11 8.32 34.71
CA ASN A 603 4.19 8.57 35.67
C ASN A 603 4.65 10.03 35.72
N ALA A 604 3.90 10.93 35.06
CA ALA A 604 4.18 12.36 35.09
C ALA A 604 4.09 12.91 36.52
N ALA A 605 4.96 13.87 36.87
CA ALA A 605 4.99 14.45 38.21
C ALA A 605 5.24 15.96 38.18
N SER A 606 4.65 16.68 39.13
CA SER A 606 4.89 18.12 39.34
C SER A 606 5.26 18.42 40.79
N SER A 607 6.13 19.41 41.00
CA SER A 607 6.44 19.92 42.33
C SER A 607 5.25 20.67 42.94
N THR A 608 5.17 20.73 44.27
CA THR A 608 4.07 21.40 45.00
C THR A 608 3.97 22.90 44.71
N ASP A 609 5.10 23.56 44.41
CA ASP A 609 5.15 24.97 44.00
C ASP A 609 4.86 25.17 42.50
N GLN A 610 4.58 24.08 41.78
CA GLN A 610 4.26 24.03 40.35
C GLN A 610 5.38 24.54 39.42
N THR A 611 6.60 24.77 39.90
CA THR A 611 7.70 25.32 39.09
C THR A 611 8.48 24.25 38.32
N THR A 612 8.46 23.00 38.81
CA THR A 612 9.22 21.88 38.24
C THR A 612 8.27 20.80 37.74
N VAL A 613 8.56 20.28 36.54
CA VAL A 613 7.79 19.23 35.88
C VAL A 613 8.70 18.06 35.52
N THR A 614 8.18 16.85 35.63
CA THR A 614 8.77 15.62 35.11
C THR A 614 7.78 15.05 34.11
N ALA A 615 8.05 15.28 32.82
CA ALA A 615 7.20 14.79 31.76
C ALA A 615 7.33 13.26 31.60
N ASP A 616 6.23 12.64 31.22
CA ASP A 616 6.12 11.21 30.98
C ASP A 616 5.20 10.98 29.79
N GLU A 617 5.61 10.11 28.86
CA GLU A 617 4.80 9.75 27.68
C GLU A 617 4.22 8.34 27.79
N THR A 618 4.28 7.73 28.98
CA THR A 618 3.74 6.38 29.18
C THR A 618 2.22 6.41 29.33
N VAL A 619 1.56 5.56 28.56
CA VAL A 619 0.13 5.24 28.71
C VAL A 619 0.01 4.10 29.73
N PRO A 620 -1.05 4.06 30.57
CA PRO A 620 -1.28 2.92 31.45
C PRO A 620 -1.24 1.59 30.69
N ALA A 621 -0.47 0.61 31.17
CA ALA A 621 -0.25 -0.66 30.48
C ALA A 621 -1.56 -1.40 30.14
N ALA A 622 -2.60 -1.24 30.97
CA ALA A 622 -3.91 -1.81 30.71
C ALA A 622 -4.60 -1.25 29.45
N CYS A 623 -4.19 -0.09 28.95
CA CYS A 623 -4.73 0.53 27.74
C CYS A 623 -4.00 0.15 26.46
N LEU A 624 -2.78 -0.39 26.55
CA LEU A 624 -2.01 -0.77 25.38
C LEU A 624 -2.55 -2.07 24.79
N PRO A 625 -2.61 -2.21 23.45
CA PRO A 625 -2.79 -3.52 22.83
C PRO A 625 -1.58 -4.42 23.15
N THR A 626 -1.71 -5.70 22.85
CA THR A 626 -0.56 -6.61 22.80
C THR A 626 -0.38 -7.08 21.37
N ALA A 627 0.72 -6.68 20.74
CA ALA A 627 1.13 -7.18 19.44
C ALA A 627 1.62 -8.63 19.57
N LYS A 628 1.26 -9.46 18.58
CA LYS A 628 1.74 -10.83 18.47
C LYS A 628 2.10 -11.14 17.03
N ALA A 629 3.39 -11.05 16.69
CA ALA A 629 3.90 -11.32 15.35
C ALA A 629 3.84 -12.82 14.97
N GLY A 630 3.61 -13.69 15.96
CA GLY A 630 3.58 -15.14 15.79
C GLY A 630 4.97 -15.75 15.58
N GLY A 631 5.04 -16.88 14.90
CA GLY A 631 6.31 -17.57 14.61
C GLY A 631 6.97 -18.23 15.84
N PRO A 632 8.28 -18.53 15.76
CA PRO A 632 9.15 -18.32 14.60
C PRO A 632 8.64 -19.09 13.36
N TYR A 633 8.88 -18.54 12.18
CA TYR A 633 8.47 -19.12 10.91
C TYR A 633 9.66 -19.80 10.21
N THR A 634 9.37 -20.80 9.39
CA THR A 634 10.39 -21.53 8.62
C THR A 634 9.89 -21.81 7.21
N ALA A 635 10.75 -21.63 6.21
CA ALA A 635 10.53 -22.06 4.83
C ALA A 635 11.86 -22.45 4.18
N ASN A 636 11.79 -23.05 3.00
CA ASN A 636 12.95 -23.16 2.12
C ASN A 636 12.99 -21.97 1.18
N GLU A 637 14.14 -21.70 0.56
CA GLU A 637 14.25 -20.73 -0.53
C GLU A 637 13.20 -20.94 -1.62
N GLY A 638 12.87 -19.86 -2.34
CA GLY A 638 11.85 -19.84 -3.37
C GLY A 638 10.41 -19.85 -2.84
N THR A 639 10.19 -20.11 -1.55
CA THR A 639 8.85 -20.28 -0.97
C THR A 639 8.46 -19.15 -0.04
N ASP A 640 7.52 -18.29 -0.48
CA ASP A 640 7.01 -17.19 0.34
C ASP A 640 6.40 -17.68 1.67
N VAL A 641 6.58 -16.90 2.74
CA VAL A 641 6.05 -17.20 4.07
C VAL A 641 4.86 -16.29 4.38
N THR A 642 3.74 -16.87 4.81
CA THR A 642 2.61 -16.10 5.35
C THR A 642 2.79 -15.87 6.85
N LEU A 643 2.95 -14.61 7.25
CA LEU A 643 3.01 -14.16 8.63
C LEU A 643 1.60 -13.90 9.17
N SER A 644 1.40 -14.07 10.48
CA SER A 644 0.10 -13.84 11.13
C SER A 644 0.20 -13.05 12.43
N ALA A 645 -0.53 -11.95 12.48
CA ALA A 645 -0.75 -11.12 13.65
C ALA A 645 -2.01 -11.51 14.45
N ALA A 646 -2.66 -12.64 14.11
CA ALA A 646 -3.98 -13.01 14.63
C ALA A 646 -4.01 -13.23 16.16
N GLY A 647 -2.85 -13.44 16.80
CA GLY A 647 -2.74 -13.52 18.26
C GLY A 647 -2.78 -12.17 18.97
N SER A 648 -2.81 -11.05 18.24
CA SER A 648 -2.79 -9.72 18.83
C SER A 648 -4.10 -9.43 19.57
N THR A 649 -4.02 -8.77 20.72
CA THR A 649 -5.18 -8.54 21.59
C THR A 649 -5.31 -7.09 22.01
N LYS A 650 -6.51 -6.69 22.44
CA LYS A 650 -6.72 -5.40 23.08
C LYS A 650 -6.15 -5.37 24.49
N GLY A 651 -5.94 -4.16 25.01
CA GLY A 651 -5.62 -3.95 26.41
C GLY A 651 -6.68 -4.48 27.39
N THR A 652 -6.30 -4.60 28.65
CA THR A 652 -7.15 -5.14 29.73
C THR A 652 -8.10 -4.12 30.35
N ALA A 653 -7.90 -2.82 30.09
CA ALA A 653 -8.80 -1.77 30.57
C ALA A 653 -10.18 -1.86 29.88
N PRO A 654 -11.28 -1.51 30.58
CA PRO A 654 -12.61 -1.54 29.98
C PRO A 654 -12.75 -0.71 28.69
N SER A 655 -12.07 0.44 28.64
CA SER A 655 -12.03 1.35 27.49
C SER A 655 -10.94 1.04 26.47
N ALA A 656 -10.19 -0.06 26.63
CA ALA A 656 -9.14 -0.42 25.66
C ALA A 656 -9.78 -0.74 24.31
N GLY A 657 -9.22 -0.15 23.24
CA GLY A 657 -9.71 -0.35 21.89
C GLY A 657 -9.39 -1.75 21.38
N ASN A 658 -10.24 -2.30 20.50
CA ASN A 658 -9.84 -3.49 19.74
C ASN A 658 -8.70 -3.13 18.77
N PRO A 659 -7.77 -4.05 18.46
CA PRO A 659 -6.82 -3.87 17.37
C PRO A 659 -7.51 -3.40 16.09
N ALA A 660 -7.07 -2.28 15.55
CA ALA A 660 -7.69 -1.59 14.42
C ALA A 660 -6.80 -1.60 13.17
N SER A 661 -5.48 -1.52 13.32
CA SER A 661 -4.52 -1.64 12.22
C SER A 661 -3.27 -2.42 12.62
N TYR A 662 -2.62 -2.98 11.59
CA TYR A 662 -1.44 -3.83 11.68
C TYR A 662 -0.49 -3.36 10.59
N ALA A 663 0.76 -3.11 10.97
CA ALA A 663 1.81 -2.67 10.08
C ALA A 663 3.07 -3.51 10.34
N TRP A 664 3.70 -4.00 9.28
CA TRP A 664 4.83 -4.92 9.36
C TRP A 664 6.10 -4.23 8.89
N ASP A 665 7.19 -4.57 9.57
CA ASP A 665 8.58 -4.26 9.23
C ASP A 665 9.21 -5.60 8.79
N LEU A 666 9.30 -5.81 7.49
CA LEU A 666 9.75 -7.08 6.88
C LEU A 666 11.25 -7.05 6.57
N ASP A 667 11.88 -5.88 6.48
CA ASP A 667 13.31 -5.73 6.19
C ASP A 667 14.15 -5.32 7.41
N ASN A 668 13.51 -5.08 8.56
CA ASN A 668 14.09 -4.73 9.84
C ASN A 668 14.87 -3.40 9.81
N ASP A 669 14.35 -2.40 9.09
CA ASP A 669 14.86 -1.04 9.08
C ASP A 669 14.28 -0.15 10.21
N GLY A 670 13.30 -0.68 10.96
CA GLY A 670 12.59 0.00 12.05
C GLY A 670 11.38 0.83 11.59
N GLN A 671 11.07 0.82 10.30
CA GLN A 671 9.88 1.39 9.68
C GLN A 671 8.86 0.27 9.46
N TYR A 672 7.59 0.57 9.78
CA TYR A 672 6.51 -0.39 9.68
C TYR A 672 5.66 -0.05 8.45
N ASP A 673 6.25 -0.08 7.26
CA ASP A 673 5.64 0.34 6.00
C ASP A 673 5.68 -0.70 4.87
N ASP A 674 6.28 -1.87 5.11
CA ASP A 674 6.41 -2.94 4.10
C ASP A 674 5.10 -3.65 3.79
N ALA A 675 4.29 -3.91 4.81
CA ALA A 675 3.01 -4.59 4.66
C ALA A 675 2.01 -4.19 5.73
N THR A 676 0.72 -4.39 5.44
CA THR A 676 -0.37 -4.11 6.37
C THR A 676 -1.35 -5.27 6.47
N GLY A 677 -2.09 -5.32 7.58
CA GLY A 677 -3.14 -6.31 7.81
C GLY A 677 -2.73 -7.45 8.75
N VAL A 678 -3.73 -8.23 9.15
CA VAL A 678 -3.57 -9.34 10.10
C VAL A 678 -2.63 -10.43 9.52
N THR A 679 -2.54 -10.53 8.21
CA THR A 679 -1.61 -11.43 7.52
C THR A 679 -0.74 -10.62 6.56
N ALA A 680 0.55 -10.96 6.52
CA ALA A 680 1.51 -10.39 5.57
C ALA A 680 2.29 -11.50 4.88
N THR A 681 2.83 -11.22 3.70
CA THR A 681 3.67 -12.16 2.95
C THR A 681 5.12 -11.72 3.03
N PHE A 682 5.98 -12.56 3.58
CA PHE A 682 7.43 -12.37 3.56
C PHE A 682 8.00 -13.06 2.31
N GLY A 683 8.57 -12.26 1.40
CA GLY A 683 9.06 -12.72 0.10
C GLY A 683 10.57 -12.61 -0.09
N ALA A 684 11.33 -12.18 0.93
CA ALA A 684 12.80 -12.18 0.91
C ALA A 684 13.33 -13.60 1.18
N VAL A 685 12.96 -14.52 0.28
CA VAL A 685 13.24 -15.96 0.35
C VAL A 685 14.15 -16.41 -0.79
N GLY A 686 14.87 -15.47 -1.41
CA GLY A 686 15.82 -15.75 -2.49
C GLY A 686 17.20 -16.16 -2.02
N ARG A 687 17.41 -16.27 -0.71
CA ARG A 687 18.63 -16.77 -0.05
C ARG A 687 18.29 -17.30 1.34
N ASP A 688 19.12 -18.18 1.85
CA ASP A 688 19.01 -18.72 3.18
C ASP A 688 19.33 -17.66 4.25
N GLY A 689 18.96 -17.98 5.49
CA GLY A 689 19.32 -17.17 6.65
C GLY A 689 18.16 -16.95 7.62
N VAL A 690 18.41 -16.07 8.59
CA VAL A 690 17.45 -15.72 9.64
C VAL A 690 17.13 -14.24 9.54
N PHE A 691 15.88 -13.95 9.17
CA PHE A 691 15.39 -12.59 8.95
C PHE A 691 14.50 -12.17 10.12
N PRO A 692 14.90 -11.16 10.91
CA PRO A 692 14.00 -10.54 11.89
C PRO A 692 12.88 -9.80 11.16
N VAL A 693 11.66 -9.91 11.68
CA VAL A 693 10.51 -9.15 11.21
C VAL A 693 9.75 -8.55 12.39
N GLY A 694 9.35 -7.29 12.25
CA GLY A 694 8.59 -6.55 13.23
C GLY A 694 7.10 -6.45 12.89
N LEU A 695 6.27 -6.37 13.92
CA LEU A 695 4.85 -6.05 13.83
C LEU A 695 4.55 -4.88 14.76
N LYS A 696 3.86 -3.87 14.24
CA LYS A 696 3.23 -2.79 15.02
C LYS A 696 1.72 -2.90 14.92
N VAL A 697 1.06 -3.01 16.07
CA VAL A 697 -0.40 -3.05 16.18
C VAL A 697 -0.88 -1.74 16.76
N THR A 698 -1.89 -1.14 16.14
CA THR A 698 -2.58 0.05 16.65
C THR A 698 -4.03 -0.29 16.99
N ASP A 699 -4.47 0.05 18.20
CA ASP A 699 -5.85 -0.19 18.62
C ASP A 699 -6.82 0.93 18.19
N ALA A 700 -8.12 0.75 18.42
CA ALA A 700 -9.15 1.73 18.08
C ALA A 700 -9.10 3.01 18.93
N ALA A 701 -8.41 2.99 20.07
CA ALA A 701 -8.08 4.17 20.85
C ALA A 701 -6.78 4.84 20.34
N GLY A 702 -6.14 4.24 19.33
CA GLY A 702 -4.88 4.59 18.68
C GLY A 702 -3.64 4.45 19.56
N ASN A 703 -3.69 3.58 20.57
CA ASN A 703 -2.50 3.11 21.29
C ASN A 703 -1.77 2.07 20.43
N THR A 704 -0.45 1.98 20.58
CA THR A 704 0.37 1.06 19.81
C THR A 704 1.21 0.14 20.67
N ASP A 705 1.43 -1.08 20.20
CA ASP A 705 2.39 -2.02 20.73
C ASP A 705 3.17 -2.68 19.57
N THR A 706 4.38 -3.13 19.84
CA THR A 706 5.24 -3.77 18.84
C THR A 706 5.72 -5.13 19.34
N ASP A 707 5.75 -6.11 18.44
CA ASP A 707 6.31 -7.44 18.69
C ASP A 707 7.22 -7.82 17.51
N ALA A 708 8.17 -8.72 17.75
CA ALA A 708 9.11 -9.16 16.72
C ALA A 708 9.21 -10.68 16.70
N THR A 709 9.47 -11.23 15.53
CA THR A 709 9.70 -12.66 15.32
C THR A 709 10.74 -12.86 14.23
N THR A 710 11.00 -14.11 13.86
CA THR A 710 12.00 -14.44 12.84
C THR A 710 11.41 -15.34 11.77
N VAL A 711 11.85 -15.14 10.53
CA VAL A 711 11.68 -16.09 9.43
C VAL A 711 13.03 -16.74 9.16
N THR A 712 13.10 -18.06 9.34
CA THR A 712 14.28 -18.84 8.96
C THR A 712 14.05 -19.44 7.58
N VAL A 713 14.83 -19.00 6.59
CA VAL A 713 14.85 -19.57 5.25
C VAL A 713 16.00 -20.57 5.20
N ALA A 714 15.69 -21.83 4.88
CA ALA A 714 16.67 -22.89 4.73
C ALA A 714 17.09 -23.02 3.26
N ASN A 715 18.36 -23.34 3.04
CA ASN A 715 18.91 -23.59 1.72
C ASN A 715 18.18 -24.72 0.96
N ALA A 716 17.94 -24.51 -0.33
CA ALA A 716 17.38 -25.47 -1.27
C ALA A 716 18.40 -25.85 -2.36
N ALA A 717 19.18 -26.91 -2.11
CA ALA A 717 20.24 -27.41 -2.99
C ALA A 717 19.97 -27.37 -4.52
N PRO A 718 20.99 -27.08 -5.34
CA PRO A 718 20.83 -26.85 -6.77
C PRO A 718 20.49 -28.12 -7.53
N VAL A 719 19.78 -27.97 -8.64
CA VAL A 719 19.38 -29.03 -9.57
C VAL A 719 20.21 -28.94 -10.85
N VAL A 720 20.91 -30.02 -11.20
CA VAL A 720 21.68 -30.13 -12.46
C VAL A 720 20.87 -30.89 -13.51
N THR A 721 20.74 -30.30 -14.70
CA THR A 721 20.11 -30.92 -15.89
C THR A 721 21.12 -30.92 -17.05
N LEU A 722 21.34 -32.08 -17.65
CA LEU A 722 22.30 -32.28 -18.75
C LEU A 722 21.56 -32.76 -20.00
N ASP A 723 21.91 -32.21 -21.15
CA ASP A 723 21.44 -32.71 -22.44
C ASP A 723 22.27 -33.93 -22.88
N PRO A 724 21.69 -34.85 -23.68
CA PRO A 724 22.47 -35.95 -24.26
C PRO A 724 23.61 -35.44 -25.15
N VAL A 725 24.81 -35.98 -24.97
CA VAL A 725 25.98 -35.68 -25.81
C VAL A 725 25.87 -36.46 -27.12
N THR A 726 26.06 -35.78 -28.26
CA THR A 726 26.07 -36.44 -29.58
C THR A 726 27.42 -37.15 -29.79
N PRO A 727 27.45 -38.41 -30.25
CA PRO A 727 28.70 -39.10 -30.50
C PRO A 727 29.59 -38.41 -31.53
N ALA A 728 30.90 -38.45 -31.33
CA ALA A 728 31.92 -37.92 -32.23
C ALA A 728 33.00 -38.98 -32.51
N GLY A 729 33.81 -38.78 -33.57
CA GLY A 729 35.04 -39.55 -33.74
C GLY A 729 36.10 -39.09 -32.74
N GLU A 730 37.10 -39.92 -32.45
CA GLU A 730 38.27 -39.51 -31.68
C GLU A 730 38.93 -38.25 -32.26
N ASN A 731 39.57 -37.48 -31.37
CA ASN A 731 40.19 -36.20 -31.66
C ASN A 731 39.24 -35.16 -32.33
N SER A 732 37.93 -35.39 -32.27
CA SER A 732 36.89 -34.42 -32.64
C SER A 732 36.20 -33.89 -31.38
N PRO A 733 35.83 -32.59 -31.34
CA PRO A 733 35.18 -32.03 -30.18
C PRO A 733 33.77 -32.61 -30.01
N ILE A 734 33.46 -33.06 -28.81
CA ILE A 734 32.08 -33.25 -28.33
C ILE A 734 31.57 -31.94 -27.74
N THR A 735 30.25 -31.75 -27.76
CA THR A 735 29.60 -30.60 -27.12
C THR A 735 28.72 -31.08 -25.98
N LEU A 736 28.98 -30.54 -24.79
CA LEU A 736 28.17 -30.72 -23.59
C LEU A 736 27.33 -29.45 -23.37
N THR A 737 26.01 -29.60 -23.28
CA THR A 737 25.09 -28.52 -22.90
C THR A 737 24.26 -28.91 -21.68
N GLY A 738 23.89 -27.92 -20.87
CA GLY A 738 23.06 -28.15 -19.69
C GLY A 738 22.65 -26.87 -18.98
N ARG A 739 21.86 -27.06 -17.92
CA ARG A 739 21.37 -26.00 -17.03
C ARG A 739 21.49 -26.45 -15.60
N ILE A 740 21.99 -25.57 -14.75
CA ILE A 740 21.92 -25.67 -13.29
C ILE A 740 20.85 -24.68 -12.84
N SER A 741 20.00 -25.05 -11.89
CA SER A 741 18.98 -24.16 -11.35
C SER A 741 18.78 -24.35 -9.86
N ASP A 742 18.49 -23.26 -9.18
CA ASP A 742 18.35 -23.21 -7.72
C ASP A 742 17.22 -22.27 -7.30
N ALA A 743 16.48 -22.61 -6.26
CA ALA A 743 15.37 -21.79 -5.80
C ALA A 743 15.84 -20.48 -5.13
N GLY A 744 17.07 -20.45 -4.61
CA GLY A 744 17.78 -19.30 -4.08
C GLY A 744 18.31 -18.38 -5.18
N TRP A 745 17.43 -17.55 -5.77
CA TRP A 745 17.82 -16.71 -6.92
C TRP A 745 18.87 -15.62 -6.58
N LEU A 746 19.14 -15.37 -5.31
CA LEU A 746 20.17 -14.43 -4.84
C LEU A 746 21.46 -15.14 -4.40
N ASP A 747 21.54 -16.47 -4.55
CA ASP A 747 22.68 -17.27 -4.17
C ASP A 747 23.65 -17.45 -5.35
N PRO A 748 24.97 -17.40 -5.11
CA PRO A 748 25.93 -17.52 -6.19
C PRO A 748 25.99 -18.95 -6.73
N LEU A 749 25.46 -19.17 -7.94
CA LEU A 749 25.63 -20.45 -8.63
C LEU A 749 26.99 -20.60 -9.29
N THR A 750 27.64 -21.73 -9.02
CA THR A 750 28.88 -22.16 -9.64
C THR A 750 28.76 -23.58 -10.19
N ALA A 751 29.59 -23.90 -11.19
CA ALA A 751 29.56 -25.19 -11.85
C ALA A 751 30.98 -25.73 -12.04
N THR A 752 31.11 -27.05 -11.95
CA THR A 752 32.33 -27.77 -12.34
C THR A 752 31.99 -28.93 -13.27
N VAL A 753 32.89 -29.22 -14.20
CA VAL A 753 32.82 -30.40 -15.08
C VAL A 753 34.06 -31.25 -14.87
N ASP A 754 33.89 -32.55 -14.73
CA ASP A 754 34.94 -33.56 -14.74
C ASP A 754 34.72 -34.46 -15.95
N TRP A 755 35.58 -34.28 -16.96
CA TRP A 755 35.57 -35.04 -18.20
C TRP A 755 36.05 -36.49 -18.03
N LYS A 756 36.53 -36.85 -16.83
CA LYS A 756 37.11 -38.16 -16.50
C LYS A 756 38.32 -38.54 -17.37
N ASP A 757 39.04 -37.54 -17.86
CA ASP A 757 40.31 -37.64 -18.60
C ASP A 757 41.54 -37.66 -17.67
N GLY A 758 41.33 -37.58 -16.35
CA GLY A 758 42.39 -37.54 -15.34
C GLY A 758 42.85 -36.14 -14.94
N ALA A 759 42.35 -35.07 -15.58
CA ALA A 759 42.61 -33.68 -15.16
C ALA A 759 41.84 -33.28 -13.88
N GLY A 760 40.82 -34.06 -13.52
CA GLY A 760 39.91 -33.80 -12.40
C GLY A 760 38.89 -32.69 -12.69
N PRO A 761 38.06 -32.31 -11.71
CA PRO A 761 37.03 -31.30 -11.90
C PRO A 761 37.60 -29.91 -12.26
N GLN A 762 37.08 -29.32 -13.33
CA GLN A 762 37.42 -27.99 -13.85
C GLN A 762 36.24 -27.04 -13.67
N GLU A 763 36.51 -25.74 -13.58
CA GLU A 763 35.46 -24.71 -13.56
C GLU A 763 34.69 -24.71 -14.89
N LEU A 764 33.36 -24.72 -14.81
CA LEU A 764 32.49 -24.72 -15.97
C LEU A 764 31.82 -23.34 -16.10
N ALA A 765 32.27 -22.56 -17.07
CA ALA A 765 31.69 -21.25 -17.34
C ALA A 765 30.28 -21.39 -17.93
N GLY A 766 29.38 -20.48 -17.54
CA GLY A 766 28.02 -20.40 -18.05
C GLY A 766 27.48 -18.97 -18.04
N THR A 767 26.25 -18.81 -18.51
CA THR A 767 25.50 -17.55 -18.44
C THR A 767 24.58 -17.61 -17.22
N PRO A 768 24.83 -16.81 -16.16
CA PRO A 768 23.97 -16.77 -14.99
C PRO A 768 22.73 -15.89 -15.22
N GLU A 769 21.62 -16.28 -14.61
CA GLU A 769 20.36 -15.53 -14.46
C GLU A 769 19.95 -15.62 -13.00
N ASN A 770 19.82 -14.50 -12.30
CA ASN A 770 19.57 -14.43 -10.85
C ASN A 770 18.22 -13.76 -10.57
N ASP A 771 17.20 -14.20 -11.29
CA ASP A 771 15.86 -13.62 -11.27
C ASP A 771 14.84 -14.59 -10.67
N ARG A 772 13.91 -14.09 -9.84
CA ARG A 772 12.84 -14.91 -9.29
C ARG A 772 12.02 -15.55 -10.43
N PRO A 773 11.71 -16.87 -10.41
CA PRO A 773 11.65 -17.76 -9.24
C PRO A 773 12.91 -18.55 -8.89
N ASP A 774 13.95 -18.56 -9.72
CA ASP A 774 15.13 -19.42 -9.57
C ASP A 774 16.40 -18.77 -10.13
N ALA A 775 17.56 -19.00 -9.50
CA ALA A 775 18.85 -18.74 -10.13
C ALA A 775 19.12 -19.83 -11.16
N THR A 776 19.74 -19.48 -12.28
CA THR A 776 20.02 -20.42 -13.37
C THR A 776 21.41 -20.18 -13.94
N LEU A 777 22.13 -21.26 -14.27
CA LEU A 777 23.41 -21.21 -14.97
C LEU A 777 23.33 -22.17 -16.16
N THR A 778 23.14 -21.62 -17.36
CA THR A 778 23.17 -22.38 -18.61
C THR A 778 24.58 -22.39 -19.18
N PHE A 779 25.07 -23.55 -19.60
CA PHE A 779 26.43 -23.70 -20.10
C PHE A 779 26.49 -24.50 -21.39
N THR A 780 27.54 -24.24 -22.15
CA THR A 780 27.98 -25.03 -23.30
C THR A 780 29.49 -25.18 -23.19
N ALA A 781 30.00 -26.41 -23.20
CA ALA A 781 31.43 -26.68 -23.17
C ALA A 781 31.79 -27.72 -24.22
N GLU A 782 32.96 -27.54 -24.84
CA GLU A 782 33.52 -28.51 -25.77
C GLU A 782 34.69 -29.22 -25.12
N HIS A 783 34.83 -30.51 -25.42
CA HIS A 783 35.96 -31.32 -25.00
C HIS A 783 36.32 -32.32 -26.09
N THR A 784 37.59 -32.71 -26.16
CA THR A 784 38.09 -33.64 -27.16
C THR A 784 38.79 -34.77 -26.45
N TYR A 785 38.34 -36.00 -26.70
CA TYR A 785 39.03 -37.20 -26.25
C TYR A 785 40.00 -37.67 -27.33
N GLY A 786 41.16 -38.13 -26.89
CA GLY A 786 42.23 -38.56 -27.78
C GLY A 786 42.00 -39.94 -28.39
N ASP A 787 41.11 -40.72 -27.80
CA ASP A 787 40.89 -42.14 -28.04
C ASP A 787 39.40 -42.44 -27.95
N ASP A 788 38.98 -43.57 -28.50
CA ASP A 788 37.60 -44.00 -28.51
C ASP A 788 37.13 -44.56 -27.16
N GLY A 789 35.81 -44.74 -27.01
CA GLY A 789 35.23 -45.25 -25.78
C GLY A 789 34.04 -44.44 -25.25
N THR A 790 33.64 -44.75 -24.03
CA THR A 790 32.51 -44.09 -23.35
C THR A 790 32.98 -43.45 -22.05
N PHE A 791 32.95 -42.11 -22.01
CA PHE A 791 33.44 -41.31 -20.91
C PHE A 791 32.26 -40.74 -20.09
N PRO A 792 32.14 -41.09 -18.80
CA PRO A 792 31.05 -40.59 -17.95
C PRO A 792 31.37 -39.17 -17.47
N VAL A 793 30.93 -38.15 -18.22
CA VAL A 793 31.15 -36.73 -17.89
C VAL A 793 30.29 -36.34 -16.69
N GLU A 794 30.93 -35.92 -15.60
CA GLU A 794 30.24 -35.50 -14.38
C GLU A 794 30.21 -33.98 -14.27
N VAL A 795 29.01 -33.41 -14.17
CA VAL A 795 28.81 -31.98 -13.91
C VAL A 795 28.25 -31.82 -12.51
N CYS A 796 28.86 -30.95 -11.72
CA CYS A 796 28.37 -30.58 -10.41
C CYS A 796 28.03 -29.09 -10.34
N GLY A 797 26.80 -28.78 -9.98
CA GLY A 797 26.37 -27.45 -9.58
C GLY A 797 26.52 -27.27 -8.08
N SER A 798 26.96 -26.09 -7.67
CA SER A 798 27.02 -25.69 -6.27
C SER A 798 26.42 -24.30 -6.10
N ASP A 799 25.61 -24.14 -5.08
CA ASP A 799 25.34 -22.84 -4.44
C ASP A 799 26.50 -22.56 -3.44
N ASP A 800 26.35 -21.62 -2.52
CA ASP A 800 27.36 -21.35 -1.48
C ASP A 800 27.34 -22.31 -0.27
N ASP A 801 26.43 -23.29 -0.25
CA ASP A 801 26.16 -24.16 0.89
C ASP A 801 26.30 -25.67 0.60
N THR A 802 25.88 -26.10 -0.58
CA THR A 802 25.69 -27.48 -1.02
C THR A 802 26.12 -27.70 -2.48
N ARG A 803 26.29 -28.98 -2.85
CA ARG A 803 26.75 -29.40 -4.17
C ARG A 803 25.96 -30.59 -4.65
N THR A 804 25.43 -30.52 -5.87
CA THR A 804 24.69 -31.58 -6.54
C THR A 804 25.40 -31.97 -7.84
N CYS A 805 25.59 -33.26 -8.07
CA CYS A 805 26.26 -33.78 -9.27
C CYS A 805 25.35 -34.66 -10.13
N ARG A 806 25.56 -34.62 -11.45
CA ARG A 806 24.93 -35.47 -12.46
C ARG A 806 25.96 -35.93 -13.47
N THR A 807 25.75 -37.12 -14.03
CA THR A 807 26.63 -37.70 -15.04
C THR A 807 25.86 -37.89 -16.35
N VAL A 808 26.53 -37.64 -17.47
CA VAL A 808 26.08 -37.98 -18.82
C VAL A 808 27.22 -38.69 -19.56
N ASP A 809 26.88 -39.70 -20.35
CA ASP A 809 27.89 -40.44 -21.12
C ASP A 809 28.23 -39.69 -22.42
N ALA A 810 29.52 -39.50 -22.67
CA ALA A 810 30.06 -39.05 -23.95
C ALA A 810 30.65 -40.26 -24.70
N THR A 811 30.10 -40.58 -25.87
CA THR A 811 30.59 -41.68 -26.71
C THR A 811 31.50 -41.15 -27.81
N VAL A 812 32.72 -41.65 -27.85
CA VAL A 812 33.74 -41.36 -28.85
C VAL A 812 33.96 -42.64 -29.67
N SER A 813 34.05 -42.49 -30.98
CA SER A 813 34.14 -43.61 -31.93
C SER A 813 35.52 -43.67 -32.56
N ASN A 814 36.08 -44.87 -32.70
CA ASN A 814 37.32 -45.12 -33.41
C ASN A 814 37.29 -44.50 -34.84
N THR A 815 38.39 -43.85 -35.23
CA THR A 815 38.65 -43.38 -36.59
C THR A 815 39.93 -43.99 -37.20
N ALA A 816 39.78 -45.20 -37.76
CA ALA A 816 40.84 -45.98 -38.41
C ALA A 816 41.97 -45.20 -39.15
N PRO A 817 43.22 -45.71 -39.09
CA PRO A 817 44.39 -45.08 -39.68
C PRO A 817 44.33 -45.05 -41.19
N THR A 818 45.16 -44.21 -41.80
CA THR A 818 45.45 -44.25 -43.24
C THR A 818 46.65 -45.16 -43.56
N ALA A 819 46.77 -45.63 -44.80
CA ALA A 819 47.97 -46.34 -45.27
C ALA A 819 48.28 -45.95 -46.71
N ALA A 820 49.53 -45.57 -46.99
CA ALA A 820 49.98 -45.15 -48.32
C ALA A 820 51.42 -45.58 -48.60
N ILE A 821 51.67 -46.16 -49.78
CA ILE A 821 53.01 -46.45 -50.29
C ILE A 821 53.47 -45.28 -51.17
N SER A 822 54.66 -44.74 -50.89
CA SER A 822 55.24 -43.68 -51.74
C SER A 822 55.56 -44.21 -53.14
N GLY A 823 55.27 -43.38 -54.15
CA GLY A 823 55.66 -43.64 -55.54
C GLY A 823 57.16 -43.40 -55.82
N ASP A 824 57.89 -42.83 -54.86
CA ASP A 824 59.31 -42.51 -55.02
C ASP A 824 60.14 -43.78 -55.19
N GLY A 825 60.94 -43.85 -56.25
CA GLY A 825 61.77 -45.03 -56.58
C GLY A 825 61.09 -46.04 -57.51
N GLN A 826 59.80 -45.87 -57.84
CA GLN A 826 59.15 -46.65 -58.89
C GLN A 826 59.57 -46.16 -60.28
N THR A 827 59.89 -47.09 -61.17
CA THR A 827 60.14 -46.81 -62.58
C THR A 827 58.84 -46.94 -63.36
N ALA A 828 58.52 -45.94 -64.18
CA ALA A 828 57.38 -45.98 -65.08
C ALA A 828 57.80 -46.49 -66.46
N TYR A 829 57.13 -47.51 -66.97
CA TYR A 829 57.31 -48.03 -68.33
C TYR A 829 55.95 -48.44 -68.90
N ASN A 830 55.63 -48.01 -70.12
CA ASN A 830 54.34 -48.28 -70.79
C ASN A 830 53.09 -47.99 -69.93
N GLY A 831 53.14 -46.97 -69.07
CA GLY A 831 52.01 -46.58 -68.20
C GLY A 831 51.86 -47.40 -66.91
N GLN A 832 52.70 -48.43 -66.70
CA GLN A 832 52.77 -49.18 -65.46
C GLN A 832 53.93 -48.67 -64.60
N LYS A 833 53.76 -48.72 -63.28
CA LYS A 833 54.81 -48.37 -62.31
C LYS A 833 55.15 -49.58 -61.47
N ALA A 834 56.44 -49.83 -61.33
CA ALA A 834 56.95 -50.84 -60.41
C ALA A 834 58.32 -50.41 -59.89
N PHE A 835 58.67 -50.86 -58.69
CA PHE A 835 60.05 -50.85 -58.27
C PHE A 835 60.80 -51.92 -59.08
N ILE A 836 61.94 -51.57 -59.70
CA ILE A 836 62.72 -52.51 -60.52
C ILE A 836 64.10 -52.70 -59.87
N ALA A 837 64.47 -53.94 -59.57
CA ALA A 837 65.80 -54.28 -59.06
C ALA A 837 66.27 -55.64 -59.59
N HIS A 838 67.56 -55.93 -59.45
CA HIS A 838 68.10 -57.26 -59.70
C HIS A 838 67.93 -58.18 -58.50
N ALA A 839 67.85 -59.48 -58.75
CA ALA A 839 67.83 -60.50 -57.71
C ALA A 839 69.02 -60.33 -56.74
N GLY A 840 68.73 -60.25 -55.45
CA GLY A 840 69.70 -59.98 -54.39
C GLY A 840 70.01 -58.51 -54.13
N THR A 841 69.49 -57.57 -54.93
CA THR A 841 69.60 -56.12 -54.68
C THR A 841 68.39 -55.64 -53.88
N PRO A 842 68.57 -54.97 -52.72
CA PRO A 842 67.44 -54.46 -51.94
C PRO A 842 66.66 -53.35 -52.65
N VAL A 843 65.34 -53.42 -52.59
CA VAL A 843 64.41 -52.34 -52.97
C VAL A 843 63.97 -51.61 -51.72
N ALA A 844 64.22 -50.30 -51.65
CA ALA A 844 63.73 -49.45 -50.56
C ALA A 844 62.34 -48.90 -50.88
N VAL A 845 61.38 -49.10 -49.98
CA VAL A 845 60.01 -48.59 -50.10
C VAL A 845 59.62 -47.81 -48.86
N THR A 846 59.17 -46.57 -49.06
CA THR A 846 58.65 -45.71 -48.00
C THR A 846 57.15 -45.87 -47.92
N GLY A 847 56.64 -46.18 -46.73
CA GLY A 847 55.21 -46.15 -46.39
C GLY A 847 54.90 -45.02 -45.41
N ALA A 848 53.68 -44.50 -45.48
CA ALA A 848 53.15 -43.52 -44.55
C ALA A 848 51.78 -43.95 -44.02
N SER A 849 51.51 -43.63 -42.76
CA SER A 849 50.23 -43.78 -42.06
C SER A 849 50.00 -42.52 -41.24
N ALA A 850 48.77 -42.05 -41.22
CA ALA A 850 48.29 -40.96 -40.38
C ALA A 850 47.03 -41.44 -39.67
N ASP A 851 46.97 -41.22 -38.36
CA ASP A 851 45.84 -41.55 -37.51
C ASP A 851 45.46 -40.31 -36.68
N PRO A 852 44.18 -39.88 -36.71
CA PRO A 852 43.72 -38.77 -35.90
C PRO A 852 43.64 -39.09 -34.40
N GLY A 853 43.48 -40.35 -34.02
CA GLY A 853 43.43 -40.83 -32.64
C GLY A 853 44.82 -41.00 -32.01
N SER A 854 44.81 -41.37 -30.73
CA SER A 854 45.99 -41.48 -29.88
C SER A 854 46.47 -42.92 -29.82
N ASP A 855 46.48 -43.55 -30.99
CA ASP A 855 46.65 -44.99 -31.16
C ASP A 855 48.09 -45.40 -31.47
N ASP A 856 48.46 -46.58 -30.99
CA ASP A 856 49.72 -47.22 -31.30
C ASP A 856 49.65 -47.86 -32.69
N LEU A 857 50.26 -47.20 -33.68
CA LEU A 857 50.23 -47.69 -35.06
C LEU A 857 51.22 -48.82 -35.33
N THR A 858 50.72 -49.92 -35.89
CA THR A 858 51.51 -51.02 -36.44
C THR A 858 51.45 -51.03 -37.97
N LEU A 859 52.58 -50.68 -38.60
CA LEU A 859 52.76 -50.75 -40.05
C LEU A 859 53.43 -52.07 -40.43
N ASN A 860 52.87 -52.78 -41.40
CA ASN A 860 53.39 -54.06 -41.89
C ASN A 860 53.55 -54.05 -43.42
N TRP A 861 54.78 -54.21 -43.89
CA TRP A 861 55.11 -54.39 -45.31
C TRP A 861 55.15 -55.89 -45.61
N LEU A 862 54.20 -56.37 -46.41
CA LEU A 862 54.18 -57.73 -46.95
C LEU A 862 54.78 -57.71 -48.36
N TRP A 863 55.98 -58.28 -48.53
CA TRP A 863 56.76 -58.15 -49.76
C TRP A 863 56.27 -59.04 -50.93
N GLY A 864 55.30 -59.92 -50.70
CA GLY A 864 54.69 -60.75 -51.74
C GLY A 864 55.46 -62.02 -52.10
N ASP A 865 56.66 -62.24 -51.53
CA ASP A 865 57.44 -63.48 -51.63
C ASP A 865 57.39 -64.34 -50.35
N GLY A 866 56.52 -63.96 -49.41
CA GLY A 866 56.35 -64.60 -48.10
C GLY A 866 57.14 -63.92 -46.98
N ALA A 867 58.02 -62.95 -47.27
CA ALA A 867 58.66 -62.11 -46.26
C ALA A 867 57.78 -60.93 -45.83
N SER A 868 57.99 -60.47 -44.59
CA SER A 868 57.31 -59.30 -44.03
C SER A 868 58.24 -58.47 -43.14
N ASP A 869 58.05 -57.16 -43.13
CA ASP A 869 58.71 -56.23 -42.21
C ASP A 869 57.67 -55.43 -41.42
N GLY A 870 57.87 -55.33 -40.10
CA GLY A 870 57.01 -54.55 -39.22
C GLY A 870 57.66 -53.26 -38.72
N LEU A 871 56.82 -52.29 -38.37
CA LEU A 871 57.15 -51.15 -37.53
C LEU A 871 55.99 -50.92 -36.57
N VAL A 872 56.26 -50.99 -35.27
CA VAL A 872 55.33 -50.49 -34.25
C VAL A 872 55.77 -49.09 -33.86
N SER A 873 54.82 -48.16 -33.86
CA SER A 873 55.01 -46.76 -33.57
C SER A 873 54.14 -46.36 -32.38
N LEU A 874 54.73 -46.41 -31.18
CA LEU A 874 54.02 -46.13 -29.95
C LEU A 874 53.78 -44.63 -29.74
N VAL A 875 52.63 -44.26 -29.18
CA VAL A 875 52.31 -42.91 -28.70
C VAL A 875 53.16 -42.58 -27.48
N ASN A 876 53.28 -43.51 -26.51
CA ASN A 876 54.00 -43.31 -25.24
C ASN A 876 55.23 -44.22 -25.05
N PRO A 877 56.28 -44.15 -25.91
CA PRO A 877 57.41 -45.08 -25.88
C PRO A 877 58.20 -45.01 -24.54
N PRO A 878 58.57 -46.16 -23.94
CA PRO A 878 58.53 -47.52 -24.50
C PRO A 878 57.25 -48.32 -24.19
N ALA A 879 56.25 -47.74 -23.51
CA ALA A 879 55.00 -48.42 -23.17
C ALA A 879 53.99 -48.31 -24.31
N THR A 880 53.06 -49.25 -24.38
CA THR A 880 51.86 -49.08 -25.21
C THR A 880 50.96 -48.02 -24.59
N ASP A 881 50.18 -47.35 -25.41
CA ASP A 881 49.13 -46.48 -24.90
C ASP A 881 48.04 -47.31 -24.19
N PRO A 882 47.48 -46.86 -23.06
CA PRO A 882 46.41 -47.57 -22.40
C PRO A 882 45.05 -47.16 -22.97
N ASP A 883 44.22 -48.13 -23.37
CA ASP A 883 42.81 -47.92 -23.72
C ASP A 883 41.95 -47.66 -22.46
N PRO A 884 41.26 -46.51 -22.33
CA PRO A 884 41.28 -45.34 -23.23
C PRO A 884 42.41 -44.33 -22.89
N SER A 885 42.96 -43.68 -23.92
CA SER A 885 44.13 -42.80 -23.82
C SER A 885 43.93 -41.61 -22.89
N PRO A 886 44.90 -41.28 -22.01
CA PRO A 886 44.84 -40.09 -21.17
C PRO A 886 45.24 -38.81 -21.91
N SER A 887 45.59 -38.86 -23.21
CA SER A 887 46.10 -37.70 -23.95
C SER A 887 45.62 -37.64 -25.39
N VAL A 888 45.45 -36.43 -25.94
CA VAL A 888 45.18 -36.23 -27.38
C VAL A 888 46.51 -36.14 -28.12
N GLN A 889 46.92 -37.22 -28.80
CA GLN A 889 48.18 -37.32 -29.53
C GLN A 889 48.03 -38.02 -30.89
N PRO A 890 47.55 -37.30 -31.92
CA PRO A 890 47.44 -37.82 -33.29
C PRO A 890 48.78 -38.36 -33.80
N ARG A 891 48.74 -39.44 -34.60
CA ARG A 891 49.94 -40.16 -34.99
C ARG A 891 50.19 -40.19 -36.50
N ASP A 892 51.22 -39.47 -36.91
CA ASP A 892 51.78 -39.54 -38.26
C ASP A 892 53.09 -40.36 -38.26
N VAL A 893 53.13 -41.44 -39.04
CA VAL A 893 54.27 -42.34 -39.18
C VAL A 893 54.69 -42.42 -40.62
N THR A 894 55.97 -42.14 -40.89
CA THR A 894 56.60 -42.41 -42.18
C THR A 894 57.84 -43.26 -41.97
N ALA A 895 57.95 -44.37 -42.68
CA ALA A 895 59.10 -45.25 -42.58
C ALA A 895 59.47 -45.91 -43.90
N THR A 896 60.77 -46.10 -44.09
CA THR A 896 61.32 -46.84 -45.21
C THR A 896 61.75 -48.22 -44.75
N ARG A 897 61.39 -49.24 -45.52
CA ARG A 897 61.90 -50.62 -45.37
C ARG A 897 62.56 -51.06 -46.66
N SER A 898 63.50 -51.99 -46.56
CA SER A 898 64.24 -52.48 -47.72
C SER A 898 64.27 -54.00 -47.74
N HIS A 899 63.91 -54.60 -48.87
CA HIS A 899 63.91 -56.06 -49.05
C HIS A 899 64.58 -56.46 -50.35
N ALA A 900 65.37 -57.53 -50.30
CA ALA A 900 66.06 -58.08 -51.46
C ALA A 900 65.43 -59.40 -51.89
N TYR A 901 64.82 -59.40 -53.07
CA TYR A 901 64.18 -60.59 -53.61
C TYR A 901 65.24 -61.58 -54.13
N PRO A 902 65.16 -62.87 -53.76
CA PRO A 902 66.24 -63.83 -54.03
C PRO A 902 66.31 -64.30 -55.50
N ALA A 903 65.23 -64.12 -56.25
CA ALA A 903 65.12 -64.57 -57.64
C ALA A 903 64.29 -63.60 -58.47
N ALA A 904 64.47 -63.67 -59.79
CA ALA A 904 63.67 -62.89 -60.71
C ALA A 904 62.19 -63.26 -60.58
N CYS A 905 61.31 -62.27 -60.39
CA CYS A 905 59.86 -62.43 -60.33
C CYS A 905 59.14 -61.07 -60.33
N LEU A 906 57.82 -61.10 -60.56
CA LEU A 906 56.92 -59.99 -60.27
C LEU A 906 56.22 -60.27 -58.92
N SER A 907 56.34 -59.35 -57.97
CA SER A 907 55.75 -59.44 -56.62
C SER A 907 54.80 -58.26 -56.36
N THR A 908 53.77 -58.48 -55.53
CA THR A 908 52.89 -57.42 -55.03
C THR A 908 53.26 -57.10 -53.58
N LEU A 909 53.75 -55.89 -53.35
CA LEU A 909 53.98 -55.33 -52.02
C LEU A 909 52.66 -54.79 -51.46
N THR A 910 52.31 -55.14 -50.24
CA THR A 910 51.19 -54.56 -49.49
C THR A 910 51.70 -53.88 -48.23
N LEU A 911 51.30 -52.64 -47.98
CA LEU A 911 51.46 -51.97 -46.70
C LEU A 911 50.11 -51.97 -46.00
N THR A 912 50.05 -52.48 -44.78
CA THR A 912 48.88 -52.35 -43.90
C THR A 912 49.27 -51.53 -42.68
N SER A 913 48.42 -50.60 -42.28
CA SER A 913 48.49 -49.92 -40.99
C SER A 913 47.29 -50.35 -40.15
N THR A 914 47.53 -50.74 -38.90
CA THR A 914 46.51 -51.06 -37.90
C THR A 914 46.80 -50.23 -36.67
N ASP A 915 45.78 -49.62 -36.10
CA ASP A 915 45.79 -49.11 -34.73
C ASP A 915 45.67 -50.29 -33.73
N ASP A 916 45.70 -50.01 -32.43
CA ASP A 916 45.59 -51.00 -31.36
C ASP A 916 44.16 -51.21 -30.83
N ASP A 917 43.22 -50.38 -31.25
CA ASP A 917 41.79 -50.44 -30.93
C ASP A 917 40.94 -51.10 -32.07
N GLY A 918 41.53 -51.36 -33.24
CA GLY A 918 41.10 -52.36 -34.22
C GLY A 918 40.73 -51.86 -35.61
N GLY A 919 40.86 -50.57 -35.90
CA GLY A 919 40.84 -49.98 -37.22
C GLY A 919 42.07 -50.34 -38.07
N SER A 920 41.90 -50.28 -39.40
CA SER A 920 42.98 -50.59 -40.33
C SER A 920 42.78 -50.03 -41.72
N ALA A 921 43.89 -49.75 -42.40
CA ALA A 921 43.93 -49.42 -43.82
C ALA A 921 45.10 -50.11 -44.53
N SER A 922 45.02 -50.23 -45.86
CA SER A 922 46.08 -50.85 -46.67
C SER A 922 46.26 -50.21 -48.05
N ASP A 923 47.48 -50.25 -48.56
CA ASP A 923 47.85 -49.84 -49.92
C ASP A 923 48.81 -50.86 -50.57
N THR A 924 48.90 -50.90 -51.91
CA THR A 924 49.68 -51.90 -52.65
C THR A 924 50.54 -51.33 -53.79
N ALA A 925 51.68 -51.95 -54.06
CA ALA A 925 52.59 -51.58 -55.15
C ALA A 925 53.22 -52.81 -55.85
N SER A 926 53.62 -52.67 -57.12
CA SER A 926 54.28 -53.75 -57.87
C SER A 926 55.80 -53.68 -57.74
N VAL A 927 56.47 -54.83 -57.61
CA VAL A 927 57.93 -54.95 -57.59
C VAL A 927 58.39 -55.97 -58.62
N ILE A 928 59.23 -55.54 -59.55
CA ILE A 928 59.89 -56.38 -60.55
C ILE A 928 61.31 -56.66 -60.11
N THR A 929 61.61 -57.94 -59.95
CA THR A 929 62.97 -58.41 -59.76
C THR A 929 63.44 -59.09 -61.05
N THR A 930 64.52 -58.61 -61.65
CA THR A 930 65.17 -59.26 -62.80
C THR A 930 66.26 -60.23 -62.32
N GLY A 931 66.69 -61.16 -63.16
CA GLY A 931 67.79 -62.07 -62.85
C GLY A 931 69.16 -61.37 -62.87
N ASN A 932 70.22 -62.16 -62.94
CA ASN A 932 71.61 -61.67 -62.94
C ASN A 932 72.45 -62.27 -64.09
N VAL A 933 71.80 -62.85 -65.10
CA VAL A 933 72.51 -63.51 -66.20
C VAL A 933 73.16 -62.44 -67.07
N LYS A 934 74.44 -62.60 -67.42
CA LYS A 934 75.21 -61.57 -68.15
C LYS A 934 75.13 -61.65 -69.67
N TRP A 935 74.52 -62.71 -70.18
CA TRP A 935 74.48 -63.01 -71.61
C TRP A 935 73.04 -63.15 -72.06
N ALA A 936 72.75 -62.68 -73.27
CA ALA A 936 71.45 -62.82 -73.88
C ALA A 936 71.30 -64.19 -74.52
N HIS A 937 70.11 -64.77 -74.42
CA HIS A 937 69.80 -66.03 -75.05
C HIS A 937 68.84 -65.81 -76.24
N ASN A 938 69.08 -66.56 -77.31
CA ASN A 938 68.26 -66.47 -78.52
C ASN A 938 66.91 -67.16 -78.34
N GLN A 939 66.00 -67.00 -79.32
CA GLN A 939 64.67 -67.58 -79.21
C GLN A 939 64.68 -69.10 -79.09
N ALA A 940 65.68 -69.79 -79.66
CA ALA A 940 65.75 -71.25 -79.62
C ALA A 940 66.11 -71.77 -78.21
N TYR A 941 66.93 -71.04 -77.46
CA TYR A 941 67.18 -71.34 -76.04
C TYR A 941 65.90 -71.20 -75.22
N TRP A 942 65.23 -70.04 -75.32
CA TRP A 942 63.99 -69.81 -74.58
C TRP A 942 62.90 -70.81 -74.98
N MET A 943 62.79 -71.15 -76.25
CA MET A 943 61.85 -72.17 -76.73
C MET A 943 62.08 -73.52 -76.03
N LYS A 944 63.34 -73.93 -75.82
CA LYS A 944 63.65 -75.17 -75.08
C LYS A 944 63.21 -75.09 -73.62
N GLU A 945 63.42 -73.96 -72.96
CA GLU A 945 63.01 -73.76 -71.57
C GLU A 945 61.49 -73.90 -71.37
N PHE A 946 60.68 -73.35 -72.27
CA PHE A 946 59.22 -73.35 -72.11
C PHE A 946 58.52 -74.61 -72.66
N GLY A 947 59.08 -75.36 -73.62
CA GLY A 947 58.44 -76.58 -74.14
C GLY A 947 59.29 -77.60 -74.92
N GLY A 948 60.63 -77.49 -74.93
CA GLY A 948 61.51 -78.48 -75.57
C GLY A 948 61.80 -79.75 -74.72
N PRO A 949 62.38 -80.81 -75.32
CA PRO A 949 62.80 -82.02 -74.61
C PRO A 949 63.94 -81.74 -73.61
N SER A 950 63.94 -82.44 -72.47
CA SER A 950 64.85 -82.26 -71.31
C SER A 950 66.35 -82.34 -71.65
N PRO A 951 67.23 -81.68 -70.86
CA PRO A 951 66.97 -80.95 -69.61
C PRO A 951 66.65 -79.44 -69.78
N LYS A 952 65.81 -78.90 -68.89
CA LYS A 952 65.47 -77.46 -68.75
C LYS A 952 66.28 -76.84 -67.60
N HIS A 953 66.69 -75.58 -67.73
CA HIS A 953 67.51 -74.87 -66.73
C HIS A 953 66.67 -74.21 -65.63
N PHE A 954 65.47 -73.74 -65.96
CA PHE A 954 64.58 -73.10 -64.99
C PHE A 954 63.50 -74.06 -64.49
N THR A 955 63.18 -74.01 -63.20
CA THR A 955 62.02 -74.69 -62.62
C THR A 955 60.70 -74.10 -63.15
N ALA A 956 59.58 -74.80 -62.96
CA ALA A 956 58.27 -74.27 -63.37
C ALA A 956 57.93 -72.93 -62.70
N ALA A 957 58.29 -72.75 -61.43
CA ALA A 957 58.08 -71.50 -60.71
C ALA A 957 58.96 -70.35 -61.25
N GLN A 958 60.25 -70.62 -61.51
CA GLN A 958 61.15 -69.62 -62.11
C GLN A 958 60.68 -69.20 -63.50
N ARG A 959 60.18 -70.14 -64.31
CA ARG A 959 59.60 -69.84 -65.62
C ARG A 959 58.35 -68.98 -65.51
N ALA A 960 57.45 -69.29 -64.58
CA ALA A 960 56.26 -68.48 -64.33
C ALA A 960 56.63 -67.05 -63.89
N CYS A 961 57.65 -66.90 -63.04
CA CYS A 961 58.17 -65.60 -62.62
C CYS A 961 58.78 -64.79 -63.79
N LEU A 962 59.60 -65.42 -64.63
CA LEU A 962 60.17 -64.77 -65.82
C LEU A 962 59.07 -64.33 -66.80
N LEU A 963 58.03 -65.16 -66.98
CA LEU A 963 56.86 -64.81 -67.78
C LEU A 963 56.04 -63.70 -67.13
N GLY A 964 55.90 -63.68 -65.80
CA GLY A 964 55.23 -62.60 -65.07
C GLY A 964 55.88 -61.24 -65.31
N VAL A 965 57.22 -61.18 -65.26
CA VAL A 965 57.98 -59.97 -65.59
C VAL A 965 57.80 -59.60 -67.06
N ALA A 966 57.93 -60.56 -67.98
CA ALA A 966 57.76 -60.30 -69.42
C ALA A 966 56.35 -59.80 -69.75
N SER A 967 55.32 -60.37 -69.13
CA SER A 967 53.92 -59.99 -69.28
C SER A 967 53.60 -58.62 -68.68
N PHE A 968 54.22 -58.26 -67.55
CA PHE A 968 54.06 -56.93 -66.96
C PHE A 968 54.71 -55.87 -67.83
N MET A 969 55.94 -56.12 -68.29
CA MET A 969 56.69 -55.14 -69.05
C MET A 969 56.21 -54.96 -70.50
N SER A 970 55.67 -56.01 -71.11
CA SER A 970 55.31 -56.00 -72.52
C SER A 970 53.99 -55.27 -72.78
N ALA A 971 53.98 -54.38 -73.77
CA ALA A 971 52.74 -53.85 -74.34
C ALA A 971 52.06 -54.82 -75.33
N VAL A 972 52.69 -55.96 -75.65
CA VAL A 972 52.22 -56.95 -76.62
C VAL A 972 51.59 -58.16 -75.92
N TYR A 973 52.15 -58.59 -74.81
CA TYR A 973 51.76 -59.81 -74.11
C TYR A 973 50.98 -59.51 -72.84
N GLY A 974 49.81 -60.16 -72.68
CA GLY A 974 49.18 -60.32 -71.36
C GLY A 974 49.87 -61.43 -70.54
N PRO A 975 49.26 -61.91 -69.45
CA PRO A 975 49.77 -63.04 -68.67
C PRO A 975 50.06 -64.25 -69.57
N LEU A 976 51.33 -64.67 -69.64
CA LEU A 976 51.78 -65.78 -70.46
C LEU A 976 51.91 -67.06 -69.64
N THR A 977 51.48 -68.18 -70.22
CA THR A 977 51.77 -69.54 -69.74
C THR A 977 52.96 -70.14 -70.49
N ASP A 978 53.61 -71.16 -69.92
CA ASP A 978 54.66 -71.92 -70.59
C ASP A 978 54.26 -72.39 -72.00
N ALA A 979 53.02 -72.85 -72.18
CA ALA A 979 52.51 -73.31 -73.47
C ALA A 979 52.39 -72.17 -74.49
N GLN A 980 51.91 -70.99 -74.07
CA GLN A 980 51.82 -69.81 -74.94
C GLN A 980 53.21 -69.27 -75.29
N ALA A 981 54.12 -69.19 -74.32
CA ALA A 981 55.48 -68.76 -74.55
C ALA A 981 56.19 -69.69 -75.55
N TYR A 982 56.04 -71.01 -75.37
CA TYR A 982 56.56 -72.01 -76.31
C TYR A 982 55.98 -71.85 -77.72
N ALA A 983 54.66 -71.66 -77.83
CA ALA A 983 53.99 -71.48 -79.13
C ALA A 983 54.46 -70.22 -79.85
N ILE A 984 54.67 -69.11 -79.12
CA ILE A 984 55.19 -67.87 -79.70
C ILE A 984 56.62 -68.10 -80.20
N LEU A 985 57.52 -68.55 -79.32
CA LEU A 985 58.95 -68.74 -79.60
C LEU A 985 59.21 -69.78 -80.71
N GLY A 986 58.33 -70.78 -80.84
CA GLY A 986 58.45 -71.89 -81.81
C GLY A 986 57.57 -71.77 -83.06
N SER A 987 56.90 -70.62 -83.29
CA SER A 987 55.85 -70.51 -84.31
C SER A 987 56.29 -70.78 -85.77
N GLY A 988 57.58 -70.84 -86.09
CA GLY A 988 58.11 -71.31 -87.38
C GLY A 988 57.60 -70.59 -88.64
N SER A 989 56.89 -69.47 -88.47
CA SER A 989 56.15 -68.78 -89.52
C SER A 989 57.07 -67.95 -90.42
N PRO A 990 56.87 -67.96 -91.77
CA PRO A 990 57.59 -67.07 -92.68
C PRO A 990 57.05 -65.62 -92.64
N GLU A 991 56.02 -65.34 -91.84
CA GLU A 991 55.43 -64.00 -91.73
C GLU A 991 56.20 -63.09 -90.75
N PRO A 992 56.50 -61.82 -91.12
CA PRO A 992 57.32 -60.91 -90.32
C PRO A 992 56.81 -60.61 -88.91
N ARG A 993 55.49 -60.54 -88.70
CA ARG A 993 54.91 -60.14 -87.40
C ARG A 993 55.04 -61.26 -86.34
N PRO A 994 54.68 -62.52 -86.62
CA PRO A 994 55.01 -63.64 -85.73
C PRO A 994 56.51 -63.79 -85.45
N LEU A 995 57.37 -63.51 -86.44
CA LEU A 995 58.83 -63.47 -86.23
C LEU A 995 59.23 -62.36 -85.26
N LEU A 996 58.60 -61.18 -85.34
CA LEU A 996 58.83 -60.10 -84.39
C LEU A 996 58.33 -60.46 -82.99
N SER A 997 57.18 -61.13 -82.86
CA SER A 997 56.70 -61.62 -81.56
C SER A 997 57.70 -62.60 -80.92
N GLN A 998 58.26 -63.54 -81.69
CA GLN A 998 59.31 -64.45 -81.19
C GLN A 998 60.47 -63.68 -80.56
N GLN A 999 60.97 -62.68 -81.27
CA GLN A 999 62.14 -61.90 -80.83
C GLN A 999 61.82 -60.94 -79.69
N LEU A 1000 60.61 -60.37 -79.66
CA LEU A 1000 60.13 -59.54 -78.55
C LEU A 1000 60.00 -60.34 -77.25
N LEU A 1001 59.44 -61.55 -77.33
CA LEU A 1001 59.32 -62.42 -76.16
C LEU A 1001 60.71 -62.86 -75.67
N ALA A 1002 61.62 -63.23 -76.59
CA ALA A 1002 63.01 -63.53 -76.23
C ALA A 1002 63.70 -62.32 -75.57
N ALA A 1003 63.49 -61.11 -76.07
CA ALA A 1003 64.03 -59.89 -75.49
C ALA A 1003 63.51 -59.67 -74.06
N TRP A 1004 62.20 -59.73 -73.84
CA TRP A 1004 61.64 -59.57 -72.49
C TRP A 1004 62.04 -60.68 -71.51
N LEU A 1005 62.23 -61.90 -71.99
CA LEU A 1005 62.78 -62.98 -71.18
C LEU A 1005 64.26 -62.74 -70.84
N ASN A 1006 65.03 -62.16 -71.77
CA ASN A 1006 66.40 -61.71 -71.51
C ASN A 1006 66.42 -60.59 -70.45
N PHE A 1007 65.49 -59.63 -70.50
CA PHE A 1007 65.31 -58.63 -69.44
C PHE A 1007 64.93 -59.27 -68.09
N ALA A 1008 63.91 -60.12 -68.09
CA ALA A 1008 63.46 -60.81 -66.89
C ALA A 1008 64.56 -61.66 -66.26
N ASN A 1009 65.43 -62.26 -67.07
CA ASN A 1009 66.57 -63.07 -66.63
C ASN A 1009 67.82 -62.22 -66.27
N GLY A 1010 67.76 -60.90 -66.46
CA GLY A 1010 68.81 -59.95 -66.10
C GLY A 1010 69.90 -59.74 -67.15
N SER A 1011 69.74 -60.28 -68.35
CA SER A 1011 70.66 -60.07 -69.48
C SER A 1011 70.67 -58.62 -69.94
N TYR A 1012 69.57 -57.90 -69.70
CA TYR A 1012 69.42 -56.49 -70.01
C TYR A 1012 68.68 -55.77 -68.89
N ASP A 1013 69.07 -54.52 -68.67
CA ASP A 1013 68.26 -53.50 -68.02
C ASP A 1013 67.59 -52.63 -69.07
N LEU A 1014 66.52 -51.92 -68.69
CA LEU A 1014 65.86 -50.98 -69.60
C LEU A 1014 66.82 -49.92 -70.16
N SER A 1015 67.86 -49.56 -69.40
CA SER A 1015 68.89 -48.59 -69.77
C SER A 1015 70.09 -49.20 -70.48
N THR A 1016 70.21 -50.54 -70.61
CA THR A 1016 71.38 -51.16 -71.24
C THR A 1016 71.55 -50.65 -72.67
N PRO A 1017 72.70 -50.06 -73.05
CA PRO A 1017 72.91 -49.60 -74.41
C PRO A 1017 72.91 -50.77 -75.41
N VAL A 1018 72.17 -50.64 -76.51
CA VAL A 1018 72.09 -51.62 -77.59
C VAL A 1018 72.35 -50.94 -78.93
N ASP A 1019 72.94 -51.70 -79.85
CA ASP A 1019 73.21 -51.28 -81.24
C ASP A 1019 72.07 -51.77 -82.15
N THR A 1020 71.32 -50.82 -82.70
CA THR A 1020 70.15 -51.08 -83.56
C THR A 1020 70.45 -50.95 -85.05
N ASP A 1021 71.55 -50.29 -85.46
CA ASP A 1021 71.87 -50.02 -86.87
C ASP A 1021 73.06 -50.82 -87.44
N GLY A 1022 73.87 -51.43 -86.57
CA GLY A 1022 74.79 -52.53 -86.86
C GLY A 1022 76.22 -52.07 -87.10
N ASP A 1023 76.51 -50.81 -86.76
CA ASP A 1023 77.82 -50.19 -86.88
C ASP A 1023 78.76 -50.54 -85.69
N ARG A 1024 78.27 -51.31 -84.71
CA ARG A 1024 78.92 -51.73 -83.46
C ARG A 1024 79.05 -50.62 -82.41
N GLN A 1025 78.36 -49.50 -82.58
CA GLN A 1025 78.19 -48.45 -81.58
C GLN A 1025 76.75 -48.51 -81.03
N PRO A 1026 76.56 -48.50 -79.70
CA PRO A 1026 75.21 -48.42 -79.15
C PRO A 1026 74.56 -47.06 -79.48
N ASP A 1027 73.37 -47.09 -80.09
CA ASP A 1027 72.61 -45.92 -80.52
C ASP A 1027 71.23 -45.82 -79.82
N SER A 1028 70.83 -46.86 -79.08
CA SER A 1028 69.59 -46.90 -78.28
C SER A 1028 69.79 -47.58 -76.94
N THR A 1029 68.76 -47.61 -76.09
CA THR A 1029 68.72 -48.50 -74.91
C THR A 1029 67.84 -49.70 -75.19
N PHE A 1030 68.06 -50.81 -74.50
CA PHE A 1030 67.26 -52.02 -74.62
C PHE A 1030 65.77 -51.72 -74.44
N GLY A 1031 65.40 -50.96 -73.40
CA GLY A 1031 64.00 -50.61 -73.15
C GLY A 1031 63.38 -49.75 -74.25
N ALA A 1032 64.14 -48.83 -74.85
CA ALA A 1032 63.69 -47.99 -75.96
C ALA A 1032 63.61 -48.77 -77.28
N ALA A 1033 64.59 -49.62 -77.58
CA ALA A 1033 64.62 -50.48 -78.76
C ALA A 1033 63.47 -51.49 -78.73
N VAL A 1034 63.23 -52.13 -77.58
CA VAL A 1034 62.09 -53.04 -77.39
C VAL A 1034 60.77 -52.28 -77.43
N ALA A 1035 60.64 -51.11 -76.78
CA ALA A 1035 59.42 -50.29 -76.90
C ALA A 1035 59.10 -49.90 -78.35
N ASN A 1036 60.11 -49.52 -79.13
CA ASN A 1036 59.94 -49.19 -80.54
C ASN A 1036 59.53 -50.44 -81.35
N ALA A 1037 60.16 -51.59 -81.09
CA ALA A 1037 59.77 -52.85 -81.70
C ALA A 1037 58.34 -53.27 -81.33
N GLU A 1038 57.91 -53.05 -80.08
CA GLU A 1038 56.54 -53.27 -79.63
C GLU A 1038 55.55 -52.30 -80.28
N ALA A 1039 55.90 -51.02 -80.41
CA ALA A 1039 55.06 -50.04 -81.10
C ALA A 1039 54.85 -50.40 -82.58
N VAL A 1040 55.92 -50.83 -83.26
CA VAL A 1040 55.85 -51.33 -84.64
C VAL A 1040 55.04 -52.64 -84.69
N HIS A 1041 55.21 -53.55 -83.72
CA HIS A 1041 54.46 -54.79 -83.61
C HIS A 1041 52.97 -54.57 -83.30
N ASN A 1042 52.60 -53.54 -82.56
CA ASN A 1042 51.21 -53.27 -82.20
C ASN A 1042 50.50 -52.39 -83.23
N ASN A 1043 51.25 -51.68 -84.09
CA ASN A 1043 50.66 -50.95 -85.20
C ASN A 1043 50.24 -51.91 -86.34
N PRO A 1044 48.93 -52.09 -86.62
CA PRO A 1044 48.47 -52.98 -87.69
C PRO A 1044 48.88 -52.47 -89.09
N ALA A 1045 49.21 -51.18 -89.24
CA ALA A 1045 49.66 -50.58 -90.51
C ALA A 1045 51.16 -50.74 -90.80
N SER A 1046 51.95 -51.29 -89.88
CA SER A 1046 53.38 -51.54 -90.10
C SER A 1046 53.64 -52.41 -91.33
N THR A 1047 54.49 -51.93 -92.23
CA THR A 1047 54.84 -52.64 -93.46
C THR A 1047 55.73 -53.86 -93.19
N ARG A 1048 55.78 -54.80 -94.15
CA ARG A 1048 56.68 -55.97 -94.11
C ARG A 1048 58.13 -55.59 -93.82
N ASN A 1049 58.65 -54.53 -94.44
CA ASN A 1049 60.02 -54.07 -94.23
C ASN A 1049 60.23 -53.48 -92.83
N GLN A 1050 59.27 -52.70 -92.31
CA GLN A 1050 59.37 -52.18 -90.94
C GLN A 1050 59.38 -53.30 -89.89
N LEU A 1051 58.54 -54.32 -90.06
CA LEU A 1051 58.52 -55.49 -89.18
C LEU A 1051 59.83 -56.28 -89.26
N LEU A 1052 60.34 -56.56 -90.47
CA LEU A 1052 61.61 -57.28 -90.67
C LEU A 1052 62.81 -56.49 -90.14
N ASN A 1053 62.82 -55.16 -90.27
CA ASN A 1053 63.86 -54.32 -89.69
C ASN A 1053 63.89 -54.45 -88.16
N GLN A 1054 62.73 -54.42 -87.50
CA GLN A 1054 62.68 -54.61 -86.04
C GLN A 1054 63.06 -56.04 -85.64
N VAL A 1055 62.72 -57.06 -86.44
CA VAL A 1055 63.23 -58.43 -86.23
C VAL A 1055 64.77 -58.44 -86.26
N ASP A 1056 65.37 -57.78 -87.23
CA ASP A 1056 66.83 -57.70 -87.36
C ASP A 1056 67.47 -56.94 -86.18
N VAL A 1057 66.86 -55.83 -85.74
CA VAL A 1057 67.28 -55.08 -84.55
C VAL A 1057 67.30 -55.99 -83.31
N LEU A 1058 66.19 -56.68 -83.01
CA LEU A 1058 66.10 -57.55 -81.84
C LEU A 1058 67.06 -58.76 -81.95
N LEU A 1059 67.26 -59.31 -83.15
CA LEU A 1059 68.19 -60.42 -83.37
C LEU A 1059 69.64 -60.03 -83.01
N ARG A 1060 70.06 -58.79 -83.28
CA ARG A 1060 71.44 -58.35 -83.01
C ARG A 1060 71.82 -58.45 -81.54
N PHE A 1061 70.87 -58.24 -80.65
CA PHE A 1061 71.12 -58.34 -79.21
C PHE A 1061 70.55 -59.62 -78.56
N ASN A 1062 69.56 -60.29 -79.16
CA ASN A 1062 69.11 -61.59 -78.66
C ASN A 1062 70.11 -62.74 -78.91
N VAL A 1063 71.11 -62.57 -79.78
CA VAL A 1063 71.97 -63.69 -80.26
C VAL A 1063 73.43 -63.57 -79.79
N ARG A 1064 73.76 -62.62 -78.89
CA ARG A 1064 75.14 -62.36 -78.47
C ARG A 1064 75.62 -63.29 -77.33
N ASP A 1065 76.08 -64.48 -77.69
CA ASP A 1065 76.99 -65.29 -76.88
C ASP A 1065 78.43 -64.73 -77.02
N GLY A 1066 79.19 -64.71 -75.92
CA GLY A 1066 80.61 -64.37 -75.98
C GLY A 1066 81.39 -65.38 -76.81
N GLY A 1067 81.86 -64.96 -77.98
CA GLY A 1067 82.71 -65.71 -78.90
C GLY A 1067 82.71 -65.14 -80.31
#